data_AF-A0A850NEI1-F1
#
_entry.id   AF-A0A850NEI1-F1
#
_cell.length_a   1.000
_cell.length_b   1.000
_cell.length_c   1.000
_cell.angle_alpha   90.00
_cell.angle_beta   90.00
_cell.angle_gamma   90.00
#
_symmetry.space_group_name_H-M   'P 1'
#
loop_
_entity.id
_entity.type
_entity.pdbx_description
1 polymer ?
#
loop_
_entity_poly.entity_id
_entity_poly.type
_entity_poly.pdbx_seq_one_letter_code
_entity_poly.pdbx_strand_id
1 'polypeptide(L)'
;MNVSKFFVGAVFFLFTAQMSLVHAQSGNQILDGIGETGMIARYIFDGDAKDWSRNNLHARAYGEVDFKDDEQFKKVLSLPGDGKSYISIPGESVQNEESISIATWVNFQSKELGQLLFDFGKDDRTHFFVAPFGIKEQEGFQAQVILDGKSGYEVLSPDVEIETNQWVHLALVFDVPSKSISVFVNGQEAGKTENVEMELEDLFTHENLLYLGKPIVSGNPYLKAKIYDFRLYRIPLSEKQVSRIRYIALKGGDAVVRREKPEDNLPKFSSDVPQLYNEFLTGVSDVEVETELGYLPRLPRHVKGTYRDGVKGPEVRVLWPSPIDNSEVTKAGSYVVTGRVPGTDFKPKAKISVKAKQDVKTPDMKLEVFGLNQVRLDSDTDGQQTKFIENRDKFINTLAATNPDSFLYMFRNAFGQEQPEGAEPLGVWDSQETKLRGHATGHYLTAIAQAYASTGYDEELQANFANKMDYMVEVLYKLSQMSGKPTKVGGEHESDPTKVPHGPGKSTYDSDLSENGIRTDYWNWGKGFISAYPPDQFIMLENGASYGTQPTQVWAPYYTLHKILAGLMDIYEVSGNKKALEVAKGMGDWVYARLSLLPTDTLISMWNSYIAGEFGGMNEAMARLDRITDEPRYLKVAQLFDNIKMFFGDAEHSHGLAKNVDSFRGLHANQHIPQIMGALEIYRDSESPEYYRVAENFWYKAKHDYMYSIGGVAGARNPTNAECFIGQPATLYENGFSAGGQNETCATYNMLKLTKNLFLFDQRTELMDYYERGLYNHILASVAEDSPANTYHVPLRPGSVKRFGNADMTGFTCCNGTALESSTKLQNSIYFKNKDNSALYVNLFVPSTLEWTEKNIAIEQKTDFPKADNTQLIIKGEGKFDLNIRVPQWATKGFYVKVNGKEQKIKAEPGSYMTLNRKWNNGDVIDVQMPFQFHLDPVMDQQNIASLFYGPVLLVAQEPEPRNDWRKITLNAKNIGSTIEGNPKTLEFTIDGVVFKPFYETYGRHSVYMDVTLE
;
A
#
# COMPACT_ATOMS: atom_id res chain seq x y z
N MET A 1 48.90 -56.66 -20.36
CA MET A 1 50.14 -55.98 -19.95
C MET A 1 49.76 -54.60 -19.43
N ASN A 2 50.26 -54.27 -18.24
CA ASN A 2 50.04 -53.04 -17.48
C ASN A 2 50.80 -51.83 -18.06
N VAL A 3 50.47 -50.64 -17.49
CA VAL A 3 51.26 -49.39 -17.36
C VAL A 3 51.10 -48.39 -18.53
N SER A 4 50.82 -47.07 -18.42
CA SER A 4 50.80 -46.00 -17.39
C SER A 4 49.92 -44.84 -17.92
N LYS A 5 48.95 -44.24 -17.21
CA LYS A 5 48.98 -43.11 -16.24
C LYS A 5 49.39 -41.70 -16.75
N PHE A 6 48.44 -40.77 -16.53
CA PHE A 6 48.46 -39.27 -16.41
C PHE A 6 48.20 -38.33 -17.62
N PHE A 7 46.96 -37.80 -17.67
CA PHE A 7 46.50 -36.39 -17.84
C PHE A 7 45.01 -36.45 -18.30
N VAL A 8 43.99 -36.38 -17.43
CA VAL A 8 43.37 -35.22 -16.75
C VAL A 8 42.94 -34.08 -17.68
N GLY A 9 41.63 -34.01 -17.92
CA GLY A 9 40.86 -32.77 -17.87
C GLY A 9 40.44 -32.11 -19.18
N ALA A 10 39.40 -32.62 -19.86
CA ALA A 10 38.50 -31.81 -20.71
C ALA A 10 37.38 -32.66 -21.36
N VAL A 11 36.33 -33.04 -20.61
CA VAL A 11 34.97 -33.20 -21.16
C VAL A 11 34.00 -32.88 -20.01
N PHE A 12 33.69 -31.58 -19.83
CA PHE A 12 32.68 -31.13 -18.88
C PHE A 12 31.61 -30.32 -19.63
N PHE A 13 30.37 -30.82 -19.51
CA PHE A 13 29.12 -30.07 -19.43
C PHE A 13 28.78 -29.02 -20.52
N LEU A 14 28.04 -29.49 -21.52
CA LEU A 14 27.08 -28.70 -22.30
C LEU A 14 25.67 -29.24 -22.01
N PHE A 15 25.18 -28.95 -20.81
CA PHE A 15 23.75 -28.90 -20.51
C PHE A 15 23.54 -27.56 -19.81
N THR A 16 23.30 -26.53 -20.60
CA THR A 16 22.85 -25.23 -20.10
C THR A 16 21.45 -25.41 -19.54
N ALA A 17 21.34 -25.47 -18.22
CA ALA A 17 20.12 -25.16 -17.51
C ALA A 17 19.73 -23.72 -17.88
N GLN A 18 18.70 -23.56 -18.71
CA GLN A 18 17.95 -22.30 -18.76
C GLN A 18 17.25 -22.17 -17.41
N MET A 19 17.94 -21.57 -16.44
CA MET A 19 17.27 -20.99 -15.28
C MET A 19 16.42 -19.84 -15.81
N SER A 20 15.11 -20.06 -15.88
CA SER A 20 14.11 -19.00 -15.99
C SER A 20 14.23 -18.13 -14.75
N LEU A 21 15.11 -17.13 -14.80
CA LEU A 21 15.06 -15.99 -13.92
C LEU A 21 13.68 -15.36 -14.11
N VAL A 22 12.82 -15.48 -13.11
CA VAL A 22 11.61 -14.66 -12.98
C VAL A 22 12.12 -13.22 -12.90
N HIS A 23 12.17 -12.55 -14.05
CA HIS A 23 12.46 -11.13 -14.11
C HIS A 23 11.25 -10.41 -13.50
N ALA A 24 11.50 -9.54 -12.53
CA ALA A 24 10.51 -8.58 -12.08
C ALA A 24 9.91 -7.84 -13.29
N GLN A 25 8.66 -7.39 -13.18
CA GLN A 25 7.94 -6.72 -14.28
C GLN A 25 8.86 -5.72 -14.99
N SER A 26 9.01 -5.92 -16.30
CA SER A 26 9.79 -5.06 -17.18
C SER A 26 9.03 -3.76 -17.38
N GLY A 27 9.31 -2.78 -16.54
CA GLY A 27 8.97 -1.37 -16.77
C GLY A 27 10.20 -0.55 -16.41
N ASN A 28 10.32 0.67 -16.96
CA ASN A 28 11.30 1.69 -16.60
C ASN A 28 11.08 2.25 -15.19
N GLN A 29 10.62 1.38 -14.29
CA GLN A 29 10.55 1.64 -12.89
C GLN A 29 11.99 1.69 -12.39
N ILE A 30 12.38 2.83 -11.82
CA ILE A 30 13.64 3.07 -11.11
C ILE A 30 14.77 3.60 -12.02
N LEU A 31 14.83 4.92 -12.17
CA LEU A 31 15.93 5.60 -12.87
C LEU A 31 17.26 5.60 -12.09
N ASP A 32 17.27 5.28 -10.79
CA ASP A 32 18.46 5.45 -9.93
C ASP A 32 18.78 4.32 -8.92
N GLY A 33 17.93 3.30 -8.83
CA GLY A 33 18.10 2.14 -7.93
C GLY A 33 17.54 2.32 -6.52
N ILE A 34 16.96 3.48 -6.19
CA ILE A 34 16.58 3.85 -4.81
C ILE A 34 15.12 3.53 -4.47
N GLY A 35 14.28 3.38 -5.50
CA GLY A 35 12.84 3.13 -5.36
C GLY A 35 12.05 4.44 -5.40
N GLU A 36 10.95 4.44 -6.16
CA GLU A 36 10.15 5.64 -6.44
C GLU A 36 9.56 6.29 -5.18
N THR A 37 9.19 5.48 -4.19
CA THR A 37 8.63 5.95 -2.91
C THR A 37 9.65 6.68 -2.04
N GLY A 38 10.95 6.47 -2.25
CA GLY A 38 12.01 7.18 -1.55
C GLY A 38 12.23 8.61 -2.07
N MET A 39 11.74 8.92 -3.27
CA MET A 39 11.89 10.24 -3.89
C MET A 39 10.75 11.17 -3.46
N ILE A 40 11.11 12.38 -3.02
CA ILE A 40 10.18 13.46 -2.72
C ILE A 40 9.92 14.28 -3.99
N ALA A 41 10.99 14.80 -4.61
CA ALA A 41 10.90 15.64 -5.79
C ALA A 41 12.19 15.54 -6.60
N ARG A 42 12.10 15.76 -7.91
CA ARG A 42 13.24 15.79 -8.83
C ARG A 42 13.04 16.84 -9.92
N TYR A 43 13.97 17.77 -10.03
CA TYR A 43 13.95 18.85 -11.03
C TYR A 43 15.14 18.67 -11.97
N ILE A 44 14.90 18.20 -13.19
CA ILE A 44 15.98 17.96 -14.18
C ILE A 44 16.51 19.30 -14.72
N PHE A 45 15.65 20.32 -14.77
CA PHE A 45 15.90 21.65 -15.33
C PHE A 45 16.26 21.64 -16.82
N ASP A 46 15.57 20.80 -17.60
CA ASP A 46 15.74 20.64 -19.05
C ASP A 46 14.79 21.54 -19.87
N GLY A 47 14.45 22.71 -19.34
CA GLY A 47 13.61 23.72 -20.00
C GLY A 47 12.50 24.28 -19.12
N ASP A 48 12.24 23.68 -17.97
CA ASP A 48 11.29 24.14 -16.97
C ASP A 48 11.76 23.81 -15.54
N ALA A 49 10.94 24.18 -14.54
CA ALA A 49 11.16 23.87 -13.13
C ALA A 49 10.14 22.85 -12.59
N LYS A 50 9.62 21.97 -13.47
CA LYS A 50 8.64 20.96 -13.08
C LYS A 50 9.29 19.84 -12.30
N ASP A 51 8.57 19.37 -11.30
CA ASP A 51 8.88 18.14 -10.58
C ASP A 51 8.58 16.94 -11.49
N TRP A 52 9.59 16.11 -11.70
CA TRP A 52 9.52 14.88 -12.48
C TRP A 52 8.97 13.69 -11.66
N SER A 53 8.96 13.81 -10.33
CA SER A 53 8.42 12.77 -9.44
C SER A 53 6.90 12.67 -9.56
N ARG A 54 6.34 11.57 -9.03
CA ARG A 54 4.89 11.39 -8.93
C ARG A 54 4.19 12.34 -7.95
N ASN A 55 4.92 13.11 -7.13
CA ASN A 55 4.33 13.99 -6.12
C ASN A 55 3.92 15.37 -6.67
N ASN A 56 4.38 15.71 -7.88
CA ASN A 56 4.00 16.93 -8.61
C ASN A 56 4.31 18.24 -7.88
N LEU A 57 5.40 18.27 -7.12
CA LEU A 57 5.83 19.40 -6.30
C LEU A 57 6.57 20.45 -7.14
N HIS A 58 5.92 21.03 -8.15
CA HIS A 58 6.60 21.93 -9.10
C HIS A 58 7.24 23.16 -8.45
N ALA A 59 8.49 23.44 -8.80
CA ALA A 59 9.21 24.61 -8.32
C ALA A 59 8.84 25.86 -9.13
N ARG A 60 9.07 27.04 -8.53
CA ARG A 60 8.81 28.34 -9.16
C ARG A 60 10.11 29.08 -9.41
N ALA A 61 10.27 29.61 -10.62
CA ALA A 61 11.39 30.47 -10.99
C ALA A 61 11.05 31.95 -10.73
N TYR A 62 12.01 32.69 -10.18
CA TYR A 62 11.93 34.13 -9.93
C TYR A 62 13.10 34.83 -10.61
N GLY A 63 12.87 36.03 -11.16
CA GLY A 63 13.90 36.80 -11.87
C GLY A 63 14.11 36.37 -13.33
N GLU A 64 15.31 36.59 -13.85
CA GLU A 64 15.73 36.22 -15.21
C GLU A 64 16.43 34.85 -15.19
N VAL A 65 15.64 33.82 -14.91
CA VAL A 65 16.09 32.43 -14.97
C VAL A 65 16.08 31.94 -16.42
N ASP A 66 17.20 31.39 -16.88
CA ASP A 66 17.37 30.89 -18.25
C ASP A 66 17.76 29.41 -18.25
N PHE A 67 17.33 28.67 -19.28
CA PHE A 67 17.65 27.26 -19.49
C PHE A 67 18.57 27.14 -20.70
N LYS A 68 19.86 26.94 -20.45
CA LYS A 68 20.92 27.02 -21.47
C LYS A 68 21.37 25.65 -21.94
N ASP A 69 21.81 25.61 -23.19
CA ASP A 69 22.46 24.43 -23.73
C ASP A 69 23.77 24.14 -22.97
N ASP A 70 24.03 22.85 -22.75
CA ASP A 70 25.21 22.34 -22.07
C ASP A 70 25.75 21.10 -22.78
N GLU A 71 27.07 21.00 -22.92
CA GLU A 71 27.70 19.89 -23.65
C GLU A 71 27.48 18.54 -22.97
N GLN A 72 27.39 18.51 -21.63
CA GLN A 72 27.27 17.28 -20.86
C GLN A 72 25.81 16.88 -20.64
N PHE A 73 24.97 17.84 -20.25
CA PHE A 73 23.59 17.56 -19.84
C PHE A 73 22.51 18.05 -20.79
N LYS A 74 22.90 18.50 -21.99
CA LYS A 74 22.04 19.07 -23.04
C LYS A 74 21.41 20.40 -22.66
N LYS A 75 20.58 20.44 -21.60
CA LYS A 75 19.96 21.66 -21.07
C LYS A 75 20.05 21.71 -19.55
N VAL A 76 20.33 22.91 -19.03
CA VAL A 76 20.53 23.14 -17.60
C VAL A 76 19.99 24.51 -17.17
N LEU A 77 19.62 24.63 -15.90
CA LEU A 77 19.30 25.90 -15.26
C LEU A 77 20.55 26.79 -15.20
N SER A 78 20.45 28.06 -15.56
CA SER A 78 21.50 29.08 -15.41
C SER A 78 21.06 30.16 -14.43
N LEU A 79 21.76 30.29 -13.29
CA LEU A 79 21.57 31.36 -12.33
C LEU A 79 22.68 32.43 -12.49
N PRO A 80 22.34 33.70 -12.75
CA PRO A 80 23.32 34.74 -13.09
C PRO A 80 24.03 35.36 -11.88
N GLY A 81 23.58 35.12 -10.65
CA GLY A 81 24.08 35.80 -9.45
C GLY A 81 23.74 37.30 -9.41
N ASP A 82 22.60 37.71 -9.97
CA ASP A 82 22.21 39.11 -10.19
C ASP A 82 21.45 39.75 -9.01
N GLY A 83 21.28 39.03 -7.90
CA GLY A 83 20.54 39.48 -6.72
C GLY A 83 19.02 39.37 -6.81
N LYS A 84 18.46 38.85 -7.91
CA LYS A 84 17.01 38.69 -8.09
C LYS A 84 16.58 37.32 -8.62
N SER A 85 17.49 36.57 -9.24
CA SER A 85 17.17 35.33 -9.95
C SER A 85 17.42 34.08 -9.09
N TYR A 86 16.40 33.25 -8.88
CA TYR A 86 16.46 32.03 -8.05
C TYR A 86 15.30 31.06 -8.32
N ILE A 87 15.38 29.84 -7.77
CA ILE A 87 14.27 28.86 -7.77
C ILE A 87 13.73 28.70 -6.33
N SER A 88 12.41 28.63 -6.20
CA SER A 88 11.72 28.31 -4.95
C SER A 88 11.03 26.95 -5.07
N ILE A 89 11.35 26.03 -4.17
CA ILE A 89 10.70 24.72 -4.06
C ILE A 89 9.48 24.83 -3.11
N PRO A 90 8.37 24.10 -3.36
CA PRO A 90 7.23 24.10 -2.44
C PRO A 90 7.62 23.64 -1.03
N GLY A 91 7.25 24.42 -0.01
CA GLY A 91 7.66 24.17 1.38
C GLY A 91 7.19 22.82 1.94
N GLU A 92 6.07 22.29 1.43
CA GLU A 92 5.52 20.97 1.75
C GLU A 92 6.45 19.81 1.37
N SER A 93 7.46 20.03 0.52
CA SER A 93 8.41 18.99 0.07
C SER A 93 9.18 18.35 1.22
N VAL A 94 9.36 19.03 2.35
CA VAL A 94 10.15 18.54 3.49
C VAL A 94 9.32 18.40 4.76
N GLN A 95 7.99 18.57 4.65
CA GLN A 95 7.11 18.55 5.80
C GLN A 95 6.93 17.13 6.34
N ASN A 96 7.01 16.98 7.67
CA ASN A 96 6.84 15.70 8.37
C ASN A 96 7.84 14.62 7.90
N GLU A 97 8.98 15.04 7.38
CA GLU A 97 10.08 14.16 7.01
C GLU A 97 10.90 13.83 8.25
N GLU A 98 11.31 12.57 8.40
CA GLU A 98 12.19 12.15 9.50
C GLU A 98 13.66 12.30 9.11
N SER A 99 13.98 12.03 7.85
CA SER A 99 15.33 12.13 7.30
C SER A 99 15.22 12.64 5.87
N ILE A 100 16.23 13.40 5.45
CA ILE A 100 16.25 14.06 4.15
C ILE A 100 17.61 13.85 3.52
N SER A 101 17.61 13.47 2.24
CA SER A 101 18.80 13.57 1.41
C SER A 101 18.55 14.51 0.22
N ILE A 102 19.52 15.36 -0.06
CA ILE A 102 19.53 16.29 -1.18
C ILE A 102 20.68 15.88 -2.10
N ALA A 103 20.44 15.73 -3.40
CA ALA A 103 21.49 15.44 -4.38
C ALA A 103 21.35 16.34 -5.60
N THR A 104 22.46 16.88 -6.11
CA THR A 104 22.42 17.76 -7.28
C THR A 104 23.71 17.77 -8.08
N TRP A 105 23.61 18.00 -9.39
CA TRP A 105 24.74 18.39 -10.23
C TRP A 105 24.79 19.91 -10.35
N VAL A 106 25.95 20.48 -10.08
CA VAL A 106 26.16 21.92 -10.16
C VAL A 106 27.50 22.24 -10.81
N ASN A 107 27.53 23.33 -11.57
CA ASN A 107 28.72 23.91 -12.16
C ASN A 107 28.82 25.36 -11.70
N PHE A 108 29.70 25.62 -10.74
CA PHE A 108 29.87 26.95 -10.16
C PHE A 108 30.65 27.87 -11.11
N GLN A 109 30.19 29.10 -11.27
CA GLN A 109 30.80 30.10 -12.16
C GLN A 109 31.48 31.26 -11.41
N SER A 110 31.54 31.17 -10.09
CA SER A 110 32.16 32.13 -9.18
C SER A 110 32.75 31.40 -7.98
N LYS A 111 33.87 31.90 -7.42
CA LYS A 111 34.42 31.48 -6.10
C LYS A 111 34.12 32.53 -5.01
N GLU A 112 33.15 33.41 -5.24
CA GLU A 112 32.78 34.45 -4.28
C GLU A 112 32.25 33.84 -2.97
N LEU A 113 32.83 34.26 -1.84
CA LEU A 113 32.44 33.82 -0.50
C LEU A 113 31.00 34.26 -0.18
N GLY A 114 30.25 33.40 0.50
CA GLY A 114 28.88 33.65 0.92
C GLY A 114 27.81 33.33 -0.14
N GLN A 115 28.18 32.88 -1.35
CA GLN A 115 27.20 32.32 -2.29
C GLN A 115 26.72 30.96 -1.74
N LEU A 116 25.41 30.78 -1.62
CA LEU A 116 24.81 29.54 -1.11
C LEU A 116 24.20 28.73 -2.27
N LEU A 117 24.49 27.42 -2.30
CA LEU A 117 23.88 26.52 -3.30
C LEU A 117 22.37 26.47 -3.11
N PHE A 118 21.95 26.14 -1.89
CA PHE A 118 20.58 26.26 -1.42
C PHE A 118 20.60 26.77 0.02
N ASP A 119 19.48 27.35 0.43
CA ASP A 119 19.23 27.83 1.78
C ASP A 119 17.77 27.55 2.15
N PHE A 120 17.57 26.59 3.06
CA PHE A 120 16.30 25.96 3.36
C PHE A 120 15.97 26.10 4.85
N GLY A 121 14.77 26.57 5.20
CA GLY A 121 14.38 26.69 6.61
C GLY A 121 13.02 27.32 6.84
N LYS A 122 12.71 27.58 8.11
CA LYS A 122 11.49 28.29 8.55
C LYS A 122 11.59 29.77 8.24
N ASP A 123 12.75 30.35 8.56
CA ASP A 123 13.00 31.78 8.53
C ASP A 123 14.52 32.07 8.52
N ASP A 124 14.91 33.34 8.70
CA ASP A 124 16.30 33.80 8.72
C ASP A 124 17.06 33.45 10.02
N ARG A 125 16.41 32.76 10.95
CA ARG A 125 17.00 32.32 12.23
C ARG A 125 17.12 30.81 12.33
N THR A 126 16.27 30.08 11.62
CA THR A 126 16.21 28.62 11.69
C THR A 126 16.18 28.05 10.28
N HIS A 127 17.37 27.72 9.78
CA HIS A 127 17.61 27.31 8.40
C HIS A 127 18.93 26.56 8.28
N PHE A 128 19.13 25.85 7.18
CA PHE A 128 20.39 25.21 6.85
C PHE A 128 20.75 25.46 5.39
N PHE A 129 22.05 25.53 5.13
CA PHE A 129 22.56 25.88 3.81
C PHE A 129 23.85 25.13 3.49
N VAL A 130 24.20 25.14 2.19
CA VAL A 130 25.50 24.69 1.68
C VAL A 130 26.22 25.87 1.06
N ALA A 131 27.40 26.19 1.59
CA ALA A 131 28.30 27.21 1.07
C ALA A 131 29.52 26.51 0.39
N PRO A 132 29.53 26.37 -0.95
CA PRO A 132 30.52 25.59 -1.68
C PRO A 132 31.97 26.10 -1.54
N PHE A 133 32.15 27.42 -1.31
CA PHE A 133 33.47 28.05 -1.18
C PHE A 133 33.70 28.70 0.20
N GLY A 134 32.73 28.60 1.10
CA GLY A 134 32.78 29.20 2.43
C GLY A 134 31.93 30.47 2.58
N ILE A 135 31.91 31.00 3.81
CA ILE A 135 31.28 32.27 4.20
C ILE A 135 32.36 33.31 4.48
N LYS A 136 31.98 34.56 4.77
CA LYS A 136 32.94 35.67 4.96
C LYS A 136 33.92 35.39 6.11
N GLU A 137 33.47 34.68 7.13
CA GLU A 137 34.21 34.37 8.35
C GLU A 137 35.11 33.13 8.20
N GLN A 138 34.82 32.25 7.23
CA GLN A 138 35.46 30.95 7.08
C GLN A 138 35.40 30.43 5.64
N GLU A 139 36.58 30.25 5.03
CA GLU A 139 36.76 29.69 3.70
C GLU A 139 36.64 28.15 3.69
N GLY A 140 36.31 27.59 2.52
CA GLY A 140 36.21 26.14 2.29
C GLY A 140 34.78 25.63 2.22
N PHE A 141 34.60 24.42 1.67
CA PHE A 141 33.27 23.82 1.56
C PHE A 141 32.68 23.58 2.95
N GLN A 142 31.45 24.06 3.17
CA GLN A 142 30.73 23.81 4.42
C GLN A 142 29.23 23.68 4.22
N ALA A 143 28.62 22.84 5.06
CA ALA A 143 27.19 22.80 5.29
C ALA A 143 26.92 23.21 6.74
N GLN A 144 26.01 24.15 6.97
CA GLN A 144 25.69 24.65 8.30
C GLN A 144 24.19 24.60 8.57
N VAL A 145 23.85 24.28 9.81
CA VAL A 145 22.52 24.34 10.40
C VAL A 145 22.52 25.48 11.41
N ILE A 146 21.64 26.45 11.22
CA ILE A 146 21.39 27.56 12.13
C ILE A 146 20.08 27.28 12.88
N LEU A 147 20.11 27.37 14.20
CA LEU A 147 18.95 27.22 15.08
C LEU A 147 18.82 28.48 15.94
N ASP A 148 17.65 29.12 15.92
CA ASP A 148 17.34 30.33 16.69
C ASP A 148 18.33 31.49 16.50
N GLY A 149 18.99 31.56 15.34
CA GLY A 149 19.98 32.57 14.96
C GLY A 149 21.40 32.26 15.43
N LYS A 150 21.69 31.02 15.85
CA LYS A 150 23.02 30.55 16.24
C LYS A 150 23.43 29.35 15.38
N SER A 151 24.72 29.23 15.08
CA SER A 151 25.25 28.01 14.47
C SER A 151 25.03 26.83 15.43
N GLY A 152 24.24 25.86 14.97
CA GLY A 152 23.88 24.64 15.71
C GLY A 152 24.80 23.48 15.34
N TYR A 153 24.86 23.14 14.05
CA TYR A 153 25.69 22.05 13.53
C TYR A 153 26.40 22.48 12.26
N GLU A 154 27.59 21.93 12.04
CA GLU A 154 28.41 22.24 10.88
C GLU A 154 29.16 21.01 10.39
N VAL A 155 29.26 20.85 9.08
CA VAL A 155 30.16 19.90 8.41
C VAL A 155 31.18 20.71 7.62
N LEU A 156 32.43 20.71 8.09
CA LEU A 156 33.56 21.36 7.43
C LEU A 156 34.34 20.35 6.58
N SER A 157 34.57 20.70 5.32
CA SER A 157 35.36 19.89 4.40
C SER A 157 36.42 20.76 3.70
N PRO A 158 37.41 21.27 4.42
CA PRO A 158 38.41 22.21 3.88
C PRO A 158 39.29 21.59 2.79
N ASP A 159 39.43 20.26 2.79
CA ASP A 159 40.22 19.52 1.81
C ASP A 159 39.47 19.27 0.49
N VAL A 160 38.20 19.68 0.39
CA VAL A 160 37.42 19.57 -0.84
C VAL A 160 37.77 20.71 -1.78
N GLU A 161 38.45 20.39 -2.88
CA GLU A 161 38.70 21.33 -3.96
C GLU A 161 37.58 21.28 -5.01
N ILE A 162 36.80 22.36 -5.12
CA ILE A 162 35.82 22.56 -6.19
C ILE A 162 36.37 23.57 -7.20
N GLU A 163 36.46 23.17 -8.46
CA GLU A 163 36.86 24.07 -9.54
C GLU A 163 35.66 24.73 -10.22
N THR A 164 35.79 26.02 -10.52
CA THR A 164 34.77 26.74 -11.29
C THR A 164 34.75 26.27 -12.75
N ASN A 165 33.59 26.34 -13.38
CA ASN A 165 33.33 25.90 -14.75
C ASN A 165 33.44 24.38 -14.95
N GLN A 166 33.46 23.59 -13.87
CA GLN A 166 33.38 22.12 -13.91
C GLN A 166 32.11 21.62 -13.21
N TRP A 167 31.55 20.52 -13.72
CA TRP A 167 30.41 19.85 -13.09
C TRP A 167 30.87 19.04 -11.88
N VAL A 168 30.26 19.31 -10.72
CA VAL A 168 30.42 18.54 -9.48
C VAL A 168 29.07 17.96 -9.07
N HIS A 169 29.08 16.72 -8.61
CA HIS A 169 27.91 16.10 -7.98
C HIS A 169 28.02 16.26 -6.46
N LEU A 170 27.05 16.94 -5.85
CA LEU A 170 26.98 17.16 -4.42
C LEU A 170 25.79 16.40 -3.84
N ALA A 171 25.97 15.78 -2.69
CA ALA A 171 24.84 15.30 -1.89
C ALA A 171 25.02 15.64 -0.40
N LEU A 172 23.91 15.91 0.26
CA LEU A 172 23.82 16.14 1.70
C LEU A 172 22.80 15.17 2.27
N VAL A 173 23.13 14.50 3.37
CA VAL A 173 22.29 13.48 3.99
C VAL A 173 22.12 13.82 5.47
N PHE A 174 20.89 14.15 5.87
CA PHE A 174 20.45 14.21 7.26
C PHE A 174 19.87 12.86 7.65
N ASP A 175 20.61 12.12 8.48
CA ASP A 175 20.18 10.85 9.05
C ASP A 175 19.89 11.04 10.54
N VAL A 176 18.64 11.37 10.84
CA VAL A 176 18.15 11.62 12.20
C VAL A 176 18.25 10.36 13.07
N PRO A 177 17.84 9.15 12.61
CA PRO A 177 18.07 7.92 13.36
C PRO A 177 19.54 7.65 13.72
N SER A 178 20.47 7.96 12.82
CA SER A 178 21.91 7.82 13.07
C SER A 178 22.55 9.03 13.77
N LYS A 179 21.77 10.09 14.05
CA LYS A 179 22.24 11.36 14.63
C LYS A 179 23.43 11.96 13.86
N SER A 180 23.34 12.00 12.53
CA SER A 180 24.44 12.48 11.70
C SER A 180 24.02 13.28 10.47
N ILE A 181 24.92 14.18 10.05
CA ILE A 181 24.86 14.90 8.77
C ILE A 181 26.10 14.54 7.96
N SER A 182 25.93 13.98 6.77
CA SER A 182 27.03 13.64 5.85
C SER A 182 26.97 14.47 4.57
N VAL A 183 28.12 14.91 4.09
CA VAL A 183 28.31 15.58 2.80
C VAL A 183 29.08 14.64 1.88
N PHE A 184 28.62 14.53 0.63
CA PHE A 184 29.28 13.78 -0.42
C PHE A 184 29.64 14.69 -1.59
N VAL A 185 30.85 14.52 -2.11
CA VAL A 185 31.36 15.24 -3.28
C VAL A 185 31.81 14.21 -4.31
N ASN A 186 31.29 14.31 -5.52
CA ASN A 186 31.56 13.38 -6.62
C ASN A 186 31.35 11.89 -6.27
N GLY A 187 30.37 11.63 -5.39
CA GLY A 187 29.95 10.28 -5.01
C GLY A 187 30.70 9.69 -3.81
N GLN A 188 31.68 10.41 -3.26
CA GLN A 188 32.47 10.00 -2.09
C GLN A 188 32.13 10.86 -0.88
N GLU A 189 32.15 10.29 0.33
CA GLU A 189 31.96 11.07 1.56
C GLU A 189 33.12 12.06 1.73
N ALA A 190 32.78 13.33 1.87
CA ALA A 190 33.73 14.44 1.98
C ALA A 190 33.79 15.03 3.39
N GLY A 191 32.76 14.79 4.20
CA GLY A 191 32.70 15.22 5.59
C GLY A 191 31.45 14.67 6.27
N LYS A 192 31.55 14.49 7.59
CA LYS A 192 30.44 14.00 8.42
C LYS A 192 30.51 14.63 9.81
N THR A 193 29.36 14.99 10.34
CA THR A 193 29.17 15.41 11.73
C THR A 193 28.26 14.42 12.43
N GLU A 194 28.68 13.94 13.59
CA GLU A 194 27.94 12.99 14.44
C GLU A 194 27.41 13.68 15.70
N ASN A 195 26.57 12.98 16.47
CA ASN A 195 25.90 13.50 17.68
C ASN A 195 25.04 14.73 17.38
N VAL A 196 24.38 14.71 16.22
CA VAL A 196 23.40 15.71 15.83
C VAL A 196 22.09 15.40 16.56
N GLU A 197 21.83 16.12 17.64
CA GLU A 197 20.62 16.01 18.47
C GLU A 197 19.59 17.04 18.01
N MET A 198 18.85 16.68 16.97
CA MET A 198 17.72 17.47 16.47
C MET A 198 16.77 16.59 15.66
N GLU A 199 15.54 17.06 15.50
CA GLU A 199 14.56 16.54 14.57
C GLU A 199 14.45 17.47 13.34
N LEU A 200 13.97 16.95 12.21
CA LEU A 200 13.75 17.84 11.04
C LEU A 200 12.60 18.83 11.26
N GLU A 201 11.66 18.52 12.15
CA GLU A 201 10.62 19.46 12.59
C GLU A 201 11.20 20.69 13.32
N ASP A 202 12.43 20.60 13.83
CA ASP A 202 13.15 21.76 14.35
C ASP A 202 13.54 22.73 13.23
N LEU A 203 13.76 22.24 12.00
CA LEU A 203 14.14 23.03 10.81
C LEU A 203 12.99 23.42 9.90
N PHE A 204 11.88 22.69 9.95
CA PHE A 204 10.77 22.88 9.01
C PHE A 204 9.43 23.05 9.72
N THR A 205 8.55 23.83 9.11
CA THR A 205 7.13 23.99 9.47
C THR A 205 6.26 23.75 8.23
N HIS A 206 5.01 24.21 8.27
CA HIS A 206 4.11 24.27 7.10
C HIS A 206 4.44 25.43 6.14
N GLU A 207 5.14 26.48 6.58
CA GLU A 207 5.51 27.65 5.75
C GLU A 207 7.03 27.73 5.55
N ASN A 208 7.61 26.76 4.84
CA ASN A 208 9.07 26.73 4.63
C ASN A 208 9.52 27.60 3.47
N LEU A 209 10.70 28.20 3.64
CA LEU A 209 11.48 28.86 2.60
C LEU A 209 12.51 27.87 2.05
N LEU A 210 12.27 27.31 0.86
CA LEU A 210 13.18 26.37 0.22
C LEU A 210 13.78 26.98 -1.05
N TYR A 211 14.88 27.73 -0.90
CA TYR A 211 15.48 28.48 -2.00
C TYR A 211 16.73 27.80 -2.57
N LEU A 212 16.77 27.73 -3.89
CA LEU A 212 17.96 27.32 -4.65
C LEU A 212 18.56 28.57 -5.31
N GLY A 213 19.79 28.91 -4.88
CA GLY A 213 20.57 30.05 -5.36
C GLY A 213 20.26 31.42 -4.76
N LYS A 214 19.32 31.51 -3.81
CA LYS A 214 19.04 32.71 -3.01
C LYS A 214 19.28 32.40 -1.52
N PRO A 215 20.02 33.24 -0.78
CA PRO A 215 20.08 33.15 0.68
C PRO A 215 18.78 33.65 1.32
N ILE A 216 18.35 33.01 2.41
CA ILE A 216 17.24 33.48 3.24
C ILE A 216 17.66 34.75 3.99
N VAL A 217 18.86 34.73 4.58
CA VAL A 217 19.44 35.89 5.28
C VAL A 217 19.91 36.93 4.26
N SER A 218 19.39 38.16 4.40
CA SER A 218 19.77 39.27 3.51
C SER A 218 21.25 39.66 3.67
N GLY A 219 21.90 40.06 2.58
CA GLY A 219 23.28 40.56 2.57
C GLY A 219 24.34 39.58 2.07
N ASN A 220 23.95 38.32 1.83
CA ASN A 220 24.78 37.34 1.12
C ASN A 220 24.56 37.43 -0.41
N PRO A 221 25.60 37.18 -1.24
CA PRO A 221 25.47 37.19 -2.69
C PRO A 221 24.62 36.02 -3.19
N TYR A 222 23.89 36.24 -4.28
CA TYR A 222 23.12 35.21 -4.97
C TYR A 222 24.05 34.28 -5.73
N LEU A 223 23.66 33.01 -5.87
CA LEU A 223 24.48 32.00 -6.53
C LEU A 223 24.66 32.31 -8.02
N LYS A 224 25.91 32.24 -8.48
CA LYS A 224 26.25 32.24 -9.90
C LYS A 224 26.71 30.85 -10.33
N ALA A 225 25.79 30.07 -10.90
CA ALA A 225 26.04 28.68 -11.26
C ALA A 225 25.13 28.19 -12.38
N LYS A 226 25.50 27.08 -13.01
CA LYS A 226 24.58 26.22 -13.76
C LYS A 226 24.19 25.02 -12.89
N ILE A 227 22.95 24.58 -12.96
CA ILE A 227 22.44 23.46 -12.16
C ILE A 227 21.74 22.46 -13.07
N TYR A 228 22.05 21.19 -12.90
CA TYR A 228 21.40 20.05 -13.52
C TYR A 228 20.85 19.15 -12.42
N ASP A 229 19.65 18.62 -12.60
CA ASP A 229 19.13 17.51 -11.78
C ASP A 229 19.23 17.72 -10.27
N PHE A 230 18.28 18.44 -9.67
CA PHE A 230 18.16 18.62 -8.23
C PHE A 230 17.13 17.63 -7.65
N ARG A 231 17.52 16.86 -6.62
CA ARG A 231 16.71 15.77 -6.07
C ARG A 231 16.56 15.87 -4.56
N LEU A 232 15.35 15.57 -4.08
CA LEU A 232 15.00 15.42 -2.67
C LEU A 232 14.55 13.97 -2.41
N TYR A 233 15.06 13.36 -1.35
CA TYR A 233 14.69 12.02 -0.90
C TYR A 233 14.28 12.01 0.56
N ARG A 234 13.29 11.19 0.91
CA ARG A 234 12.77 10.96 2.27
C ARG A 234 13.50 9.86 3.04
N ILE A 235 14.62 9.42 2.50
CA ILE A 235 15.47 8.39 3.10
C ILE A 235 16.90 8.93 3.24
N PRO A 236 17.65 8.48 4.25
CA PRO A 236 19.08 8.73 4.28
C PRO A 236 19.75 7.90 3.18
N LEU A 237 20.35 8.57 2.20
CA LEU A 237 21.04 7.90 1.10
C LEU A 237 22.39 7.37 1.58
N SER A 238 22.70 6.13 1.21
CA SER A 238 24.03 5.58 1.44
C SER A 238 25.03 6.06 0.40
N GLU A 239 26.32 5.97 0.71
CA GLU A 239 27.41 6.32 -0.23
C GLU A 239 27.24 5.62 -1.58
N LYS A 240 26.83 4.34 -1.58
CA LYS A 240 26.58 3.58 -2.81
C LYS A 240 25.42 4.15 -3.63
N GLN A 241 24.35 4.59 -2.97
CA GLN A 241 23.21 5.22 -3.64
C GLN A 241 23.62 6.58 -4.25
N VAL A 242 24.37 7.39 -3.50
CA VAL A 242 24.90 8.68 -4.00
C VAL A 242 25.84 8.47 -5.20
N SER A 243 26.77 7.53 -5.09
CA SER A 243 27.67 7.13 -6.18
C SER A 243 26.92 6.65 -7.42
N ARG A 244 25.81 5.93 -7.22
CA ARG A 244 24.96 5.42 -8.31
C ARG A 244 24.21 6.53 -9.03
N ILE A 245 23.61 7.48 -8.29
CA ILE A 245 22.96 8.66 -8.88
C ILE A 245 23.94 9.38 -9.82
N ARG A 246 25.17 9.61 -9.33
CA ARG A 246 26.25 10.21 -10.13
C ARG A 246 26.58 9.39 -11.38
N TYR A 247 26.79 8.08 -11.22
CA TYR A 247 27.17 7.20 -12.33
C TYR A 247 26.14 7.20 -13.46
N ILE A 248 24.84 7.17 -13.12
CA ILE A 248 23.76 7.11 -14.10
C ILE A 248 23.67 8.40 -14.90
N ALA A 249 23.79 9.56 -14.25
CA ALA A 249 23.80 10.85 -14.94
C ALA A 249 24.94 10.97 -15.97
N LEU A 250 26.12 10.39 -15.69
CA LEU A 250 27.29 10.45 -16.58
C LEU A 250 27.25 9.48 -17.76
N LYS A 251 26.45 8.41 -17.72
CA LYS A 251 26.44 7.35 -18.73
C LYS A 251 25.30 7.45 -19.76
N GLY A 252 24.40 8.42 -19.60
CA GLY A 252 23.14 8.49 -20.34
C GLY A 252 22.18 7.40 -19.84
N GLY A 253 20.92 7.77 -19.59
CA GLY A 253 19.91 6.97 -18.86
C GLY A 253 19.51 5.59 -19.42
N ASP A 254 20.27 5.01 -20.37
CA ASP A 254 20.03 3.69 -20.98
C ASP A 254 20.76 2.53 -20.28
N ALA A 255 21.44 2.78 -19.15
CA ALA A 255 22.03 1.70 -18.37
C ALA A 255 20.91 0.86 -17.74
N VAL A 256 20.64 -0.34 -18.29
CA VAL A 256 19.81 -1.37 -17.68
C VAL A 256 20.35 -1.65 -16.28
N VAL A 257 19.71 -1.06 -15.27
CA VAL A 257 20.20 -1.11 -13.89
C VAL A 257 20.02 -2.54 -13.39
N ARG A 258 21.13 -3.29 -13.28
CA ARG A 258 21.14 -4.47 -12.41
C ARG A 258 20.75 -4.00 -11.01
N ARG A 259 19.63 -4.52 -10.51
CA ARG A 259 19.16 -4.33 -9.13
C ARG A 259 20.19 -4.97 -8.21
N GLU A 260 21.16 -4.19 -7.74
CA GLU A 260 21.99 -4.64 -6.63
C GLU A 260 21.15 -4.58 -5.35
N LYS A 261 21.40 -5.50 -4.42
CA LYS A 261 20.75 -5.50 -3.11
C LYS A 261 21.04 -4.15 -2.42
N PRO A 262 20.03 -3.43 -1.92
CA PRO A 262 20.25 -2.24 -1.10
C PRO A 262 21.13 -2.57 0.11
N GLU A 263 21.84 -1.57 0.64
CA GLU A 263 22.58 -1.75 1.88
C GLU A 263 21.61 -1.96 3.05
N ASP A 264 21.87 -3.01 3.81
CA ASP A 264 21.06 -3.42 4.96
C ASP A 264 21.57 -2.69 6.20
N ASN A 265 20.75 -1.77 6.71
CA ASN A 265 20.98 -1.06 7.96
C ASN A 265 20.23 -1.70 9.14
N LEU A 266 19.65 -2.89 8.99
CA LEU A 266 19.16 -3.66 10.12
C LEU A 266 20.31 -4.40 10.83
N PRO A 267 20.21 -4.60 12.16
CA PRO A 267 21.12 -5.48 12.89
C PRO A 267 21.23 -6.87 12.25
N LYS A 268 22.42 -7.47 12.28
CA LYS A 268 22.60 -8.83 11.77
C LYS A 268 22.63 -9.83 12.92
N PHE A 269 21.83 -10.87 12.80
CA PHE A 269 21.81 -12.00 13.72
C PHE A 269 22.49 -13.22 13.09
N SER A 270 23.16 -14.03 13.91
CA SER A 270 23.74 -15.29 13.43
C SER A 270 22.64 -16.26 13.03
N SER A 271 22.77 -16.90 11.87
CA SER A 271 21.83 -17.92 11.38
C SER A 271 21.81 -19.19 12.25
N ASP A 272 22.85 -19.37 13.06
CA ASP A 272 23.13 -20.60 13.81
C ASP A 272 22.91 -20.43 15.31
N VAL A 273 22.40 -19.27 15.73
CA VAL A 273 22.07 -18.99 17.13
C VAL A 273 20.55 -19.02 17.29
N PRO A 274 20.01 -19.95 18.09
CA PRO A 274 18.57 -20.03 18.30
C PRO A 274 18.10 -18.80 19.07
N GLN A 275 16.90 -18.34 18.72
CA GLN A 275 16.30 -17.13 19.27
C GLN A 275 14.92 -17.45 19.86
N LEU A 276 14.51 -16.71 20.88
CA LEU A 276 13.20 -16.86 21.51
C LEU A 276 12.95 -18.32 21.95
N TYR A 277 11.77 -18.89 21.71
CA TYR A 277 11.44 -20.27 22.08
C TYR A 277 12.32 -21.33 21.37
N ASN A 278 12.97 -21.00 20.25
CA ASN A 278 13.86 -21.95 19.56
C ASN A 278 15.09 -22.30 20.42
N GLU A 279 15.45 -21.48 21.40
CA GLU A 279 16.56 -21.78 22.33
C GLU A 279 16.28 -23.03 23.18
N PHE A 280 15.01 -23.27 23.51
CA PHE A 280 14.57 -24.42 24.29
C PHE A 280 14.23 -25.63 23.42
N LEU A 281 14.35 -25.53 22.09
CA LEU A 281 13.90 -26.56 21.16
C LEU A 281 14.88 -27.73 21.10
N THR A 282 14.39 -28.94 21.31
CA THR A 282 15.18 -30.18 21.24
C THR A 282 14.77 -31.10 20.09
N GLY A 283 13.65 -30.82 19.43
CA GLY A 283 13.19 -31.61 18.30
C GLY A 283 12.01 -30.96 17.57
N VAL A 284 11.89 -31.26 16.28
CA VAL A 284 10.87 -30.75 15.37
C VAL A 284 10.29 -31.92 14.60
N SER A 285 8.96 -32.00 14.53
CA SER A 285 8.29 -33.12 13.88
C SER A 285 8.37 -33.02 12.36
N ASP A 286 8.53 -34.18 11.71
CA ASP A 286 8.27 -34.34 10.28
C ASP A 286 6.75 -34.30 10.02
N VAL A 287 6.36 -34.05 8.77
CA VAL A 287 4.96 -34.01 8.33
C VAL A 287 4.74 -34.85 7.08
N GLU A 288 3.52 -35.33 6.90
CA GLU A 288 3.07 -35.99 5.67
C GLU A 288 1.98 -35.13 5.05
N VAL A 289 2.13 -34.83 3.76
CA VAL A 289 1.22 -33.93 3.04
C VAL A 289 0.84 -34.58 1.71
N GLU A 290 -0.44 -34.52 1.39
CA GLU A 290 -0.96 -35.01 0.12
C GLU A 290 -1.23 -33.84 -0.82
N THR A 291 -1.04 -34.10 -2.11
CA THR A 291 -1.42 -33.17 -3.16
C THR A 291 -1.82 -33.94 -4.42
N GLU A 292 -2.27 -33.21 -5.43
CA GLU A 292 -2.77 -33.78 -6.67
C GLU A 292 -1.85 -33.45 -7.84
N LEU A 293 -1.91 -34.30 -8.87
CA LEU A 293 -1.17 -34.09 -10.10
C LEU A 293 -1.41 -32.68 -10.66
N GLY A 294 -0.32 -31.93 -10.84
CA GLY A 294 -0.29 -30.56 -11.34
C GLY A 294 -0.38 -29.47 -10.27
N TYR A 295 -0.68 -29.78 -9.01
CA TYR A 295 -0.84 -28.80 -7.92
C TYR A 295 0.28 -28.93 -6.89
N LEU A 296 0.93 -27.82 -6.54
CA LEU A 296 1.90 -27.84 -5.45
C LEU A 296 1.20 -28.09 -4.10
N PRO A 297 1.85 -28.80 -3.16
CA PRO A 297 1.28 -29.06 -1.84
C PRO A 297 1.19 -27.77 -1.00
N ARG A 298 0.21 -27.70 -0.10
CA ARG A 298 0.21 -26.71 0.99
C ARG A 298 0.93 -27.27 2.19
N LEU A 299 2.17 -26.85 2.36
CA LEU A 299 3.01 -27.27 3.48
C LEU A 299 2.64 -26.49 4.75
N PRO A 300 2.37 -27.16 5.89
CA PRO A 300 2.02 -26.50 7.14
C PRO A 300 3.16 -25.60 7.59
N ARG A 301 2.88 -24.31 7.80
CA ARG A 301 3.91 -23.34 8.19
C ARG A 301 4.39 -23.47 9.63
N HIS A 302 3.58 -24.10 10.47
CA HIS A 302 3.92 -24.42 11.84
C HIS A 302 3.79 -25.92 12.05
N VAL A 303 4.73 -26.50 12.80
CA VAL A 303 4.74 -27.93 13.13
C VAL A 303 5.02 -28.13 14.62
N LYS A 304 4.75 -29.33 15.14
CA LYS A 304 4.95 -29.63 16.56
C LYS A 304 6.45 -29.66 16.91
N GLY A 305 6.84 -28.85 17.90
CA GLY A 305 8.16 -28.86 18.53
C GLY A 305 8.16 -29.61 19.87
N THR A 306 9.34 -30.05 20.29
CA THR A 306 9.61 -30.58 21.64
C THR A 306 10.60 -29.64 22.33
N TYR A 307 10.30 -29.24 23.57
CA TYR A 307 11.06 -28.24 24.31
C TYR A 307 11.62 -28.80 25.62
N ARG A 308 12.79 -28.31 26.05
CA ARG A 308 13.43 -28.66 27.34
C ARG A 308 12.96 -27.76 28.49
N ASP A 309 13.48 -28.04 29.69
CA ASP A 309 13.37 -27.19 30.90
C ASP A 309 11.94 -26.86 31.35
N GLY A 310 10.98 -27.71 30.99
CA GLY A 310 9.57 -27.56 31.33
C GLY A 310 8.88 -26.40 30.59
N VAL A 311 9.52 -25.82 29.57
CA VAL A 311 8.92 -24.80 28.70
C VAL A 311 7.90 -25.47 27.79
N LYS A 312 6.68 -24.92 27.73
CA LYS A 312 5.68 -25.28 26.72
C LYS A 312 5.72 -24.23 25.61
N GLY A 313 6.62 -24.41 24.65
CA GLY A 313 6.75 -23.48 23.53
C GLY A 313 5.58 -23.59 22.52
N PRO A 314 5.46 -22.61 21.61
CA PRO A 314 4.44 -22.61 20.56
C PRO A 314 4.70 -23.71 19.51
N GLU A 315 3.84 -23.81 18.50
CA GLU A 315 4.22 -24.56 17.30
C GLU A 315 5.39 -23.87 16.59
N VAL A 316 6.31 -24.66 16.03
CA VAL A 316 7.57 -24.19 15.46
C VAL A 316 7.34 -23.70 14.03
N ARG A 317 7.70 -22.45 13.75
CA ARG A 317 7.70 -21.91 12.38
C ARG A 317 8.77 -22.63 11.54
N VAL A 318 8.33 -23.22 10.42
CA VAL A 318 9.20 -23.87 9.44
C VAL A 318 9.22 -23.05 8.15
N LEU A 319 10.43 -22.75 7.67
CA LEU A 319 10.64 -22.14 6.37
C LEU A 319 10.85 -23.25 5.34
N TRP A 320 9.78 -23.57 4.61
CA TRP A 320 9.82 -24.52 3.51
C TRP A 320 10.35 -23.85 2.23
N PRO A 321 11.12 -24.55 1.38
CA PRO A 321 11.39 -24.11 0.02
C PRO A 321 10.10 -23.77 -0.72
N SER A 322 10.12 -22.70 -1.51
CA SER A 322 8.99 -22.25 -2.33
C SER A 322 9.37 -22.37 -3.82
N PRO A 323 9.03 -23.49 -4.49
CA PRO A 323 9.32 -23.69 -5.91
C PRO A 323 8.71 -22.58 -6.78
N ILE A 324 9.42 -22.20 -7.84
CA ILE A 324 8.94 -21.24 -8.86
C ILE A 324 8.12 -21.92 -9.97
N ASP A 325 7.98 -23.25 -9.89
CA ASP A 325 7.17 -24.06 -10.80
C ASP A 325 6.59 -25.30 -10.12
N ASN A 326 5.75 -26.01 -10.88
CA ASN A 326 5.07 -27.22 -10.46
C ASN A 326 5.65 -28.50 -11.09
N SER A 327 6.92 -28.52 -11.51
CA SER A 327 7.53 -29.68 -12.19
C SER A 327 7.48 -30.96 -11.35
N GLU A 328 7.70 -30.83 -10.03
CA GLU A 328 7.72 -31.92 -9.04
C GLU A 328 6.38 -32.65 -8.89
N VAL A 329 5.28 -32.05 -9.33
CA VAL A 329 3.92 -32.60 -9.21
C VAL A 329 3.30 -32.94 -10.56
N THR A 330 4.07 -32.91 -11.65
CA THR A 330 3.60 -33.32 -12.99
C THR A 330 3.39 -34.82 -13.14
N LYS A 331 3.89 -35.62 -12.20
CA LYS A 331 3.76 -37.09 -12.17
C LYS A 331 3.33 -37.54 -10.78
N ALA A 332 2.48 -38.59 -10.73
CA ALA A 332 2.15 -39.25 -9.48
C ALA A 332 3.38 -39.92 -8.86
N GLY A 333 3.45 -39.94 -7.54
CA GLY A 333 4.61 -40.47 -6.81
C GLY A 333 4.75 -39.85 -5.43
N SER A 334 5.96 -39.94 -4.87
CA SER A 334 6.28 -39.26 -3.62
C SER A 334 7.66 -38.64 -3.67
N TYR A 335 7.82 -37.51 -3.00
CA TYR A 335 9.09 -36.81 -2.85
C TYR A 335 9.18 -36.18 -1.46
N VAL A 336 10.37 -35.74 -1.06
CA VAL A 336 10.61 -35.14 0.26
C VAL A 336 11.07 -33.71 0.09
N VAL A 337 10.39 -32.78 0.76
CA VAL A 337 10.82 -31.40 0.92
C VAL A 337 11.47 -31.24 2.29
N THR A 338 12.64 -30.62 2.34
CA THR A 338 13.33 -30.33 3.62
C THR A 338 13.17 -28.85 3.94
N GLY A 339 12.60 -28.55 5.10
CA GLY A 339 12.48 -27.20 5.63
C GLY A 339 13.67 -26.82 6.52
N ARG A 340 13.69 -25.56 6.95
CA ARG A 340 14.63 -25.05 7.97
C ARG A 340 13.88 -24.33 9.09
N VAL A 341 14.43 -24.35 10.29
CA VAL A 341 13.93 -23.59 11.45
C VAL A 341 14.91 -22.46 11.77
N PRO A 342 14.49 -21.18 11.80
CA PRO A 342 15.38 -20.03 12.01
C PRO A 342 16.24 -20.16 13.28
N GLY A 343 17.53 -19.86 13.15
CA GLY A 343 18.49 -19.92 14.27
C GLY A 343 18.93 -21.33 14.68
N THR A 344 18.56 -22.38 13.92
CA THR A 344 18.85 -23.78 14.31
C THR A 344 19.34 -24.61 13.14
N ASP A 345 19.91 -25.78 13.43
CA ASP A 345 20.29 -26.80 12.46
C ASP A 345 19.16 -27.83 12.18
N PHE A 346 17.97 -27.65 12.77
CA PHE A 346 16.83 -28.55 12.54
C PHE A 346 16.35 -28.52 11.09
N LYS A 347 16.15 -29.72 10.53
CA LYS A 347 15.74 -29.97 9.14
C LYS A 347 14.48 -30.83 9.08
N PRO A 348 13.31 -30.30 9.48
CA PRO A 348 12.06 -31.05 9.38
C PRO A 348 11.78 -31.43 7.93
N LYS A 349 11.24 -32.63 7.73
CA LYS A 349 10.93 -33.20 6.42
C LYS A 349 9.42 -33.23 6.21
N ALA A 350 8.99 -32.80 5.03
CA ALA A 350 7.64 -33.03 4.53
C ALA A 350 7.68 -34.14 3.48
N LYS A 351 7.05 -35.28 3.75
CA LYS A 351 6.85 -36.35 2.77
C LYS A 351 5.60 -36.03 1.97
N ILE A 352 5.78 -35.75 0.68
CA ILE A 352 4.70 -35.41 -0.23
C ILE A 352 4.23 -36.66 -0.96
N SER A 353 2.92 -36.90 -0.97
CA SER A 353 2.28 -37.92 -1.80
C SER A 353 1.46 -37.23 -2.90
N VAL A 354 1.88 -37.40 -4.16
CA VAL A 354 1.18 -36.86 -5.34
C VAL A 354 0.22 -37.91 -5.85
N LYS A 355 -1.07 -37.67 -5.65
CA LYS A 355 -2.16 -38.55 -6.07
C LYS A 355 -2.66 -38.17 -7.46
N ALA A 356 -3.39 -39.11 -8.08
CA ALA A 356 -4.16 -38.80 -9.27
C ALA A 356 -5.13 -37.63 -8.99
N LYS A 357 -5.38 -36.82 -10.01
CA LYS A 357 -6.29 -35.67 -9.93
C LYS A 357 -7.63 -36.12 -9.35
N GLN A 358 -8.07 -35.45 -8.28
CA GLN A 358 -9.42 -35.59 -7.77
C GLN A 358 -10.18 -34.34 -8.17
N ASP A 359 -11.41 -34.48 -8.66
CA ASP A 359 -12.26 -33.31 -8.88
C ASP A 359 -12.77 -32.82 -7.52
N VAL A 360 -11.88 -32.19 -6.74
CA VAL A 360 -12.24 -31.56 -5.47
C VAL A 360 -13.13 -30.37 -5.77
N LYS A 361 -14.40 -30.49 -5.37
CA LYS A 361 -15.41 -29.43 -5.49
C LYS A 361 -14.95 -28.19 -4.71
N THR A 362 -14.89 -27.05 -5.39
CA THR A 362 -14.72 -25.74 -4.73
C THR A 362 -16.02 -25.34 -4.02
N PRO A 363 -15.95 -24.51 -2.96
CA PRO A 363 -17.12 -24.19 -2.14
C PRO A 363 -18.07 -23.23 -2.84
N ASP A 364 -19.38 -23.48 -2.69
CA ASP A 364 -20.43 -22.56 -3.12
C ASP A 364 -20.58 -21.38 -2.12
N MET A 365 -21.02 -20.21 -2.57
CA MET A 365 -21.28 -19.07 -1.68
C MET A 365 -22.47 -19.35 -0.75
N LYS A 366 -22.25 -19.27 0.57
CA LYS A 366 -23.24 -19.61 1.61
C LYS A 366 -23.77 -18.40 2.38
N LEU A 367 -22.98 -17.34 2.47
CA LEU A 367 -23.32 -16.15 3.26
C LEU A 367 -23.59 -14.92 2.40
N GLU A 368 -24.28 -13.96 3.00
CA GLU A 368 -24.55 -12.62 2.51
C GLU A 368 -24.19 -11.59 3.57
N VAL A 369 -23.83 -10.40 3.10
CA VAL A 369 -23.54 -9.25 3.97
C VAL A 369 -24.83 -8.48 4.29
N PHE A 370 -24.87 -7.84 5.45
CA PHE A 370 -25.91 -6.85 5.75
C PHE A 370 -25.56 -5.51 5.07
N GLY A 371 -26.59 -4.74 4.70
CA GLY A 371 -26.42 -3.37 4.22
C GLY A 371 -25.86 -2.45 5.32
N LEU A 372 -25.17 -1.37 4.93
CA LEU A 372 -24.62 -0.40 5.90
C LEU A 372 -25.71 0.29 6.72
N ASN A 373 -26.92 0.41 6.17
CA ASN A 373 -28.09 0.96 6.85
C ASN A 373 -28.73 -0.02 7.86
N GLN A 374 -28.34 -1.30 7.82
CA GLN A 374 -28.83 -2.32 8.74
C GLN A 374 -27.93 -2.50 9.96
N VAL A 375 -26.72 -1.94 9.95
CA VAL A 375 -25.79 -2.05 11.09
C VAL A 375 -25.37 -0.65 11.51
N ARG A 376 -25.76 -0.25 12.71
CA ARG A 376 -25.34 1.02 13.32
C ARG A 376 -24.20 0.76 14.30
N LEU A 377 -23.15 1.58 14.24
CA LEU A 377 -22.13 1.63 15.30
C LEU A 377 -22.70 2.40 16.49
N ASP A 378 -22.54 1.82 17.69
CA ASP A 378 -22.97 2.44 18.94
C ASP A 378 -21.74 2.86 19.77
N SER A 379 -21.96 3.71 20.78
CA SER A 379 -20.96 4.02 21.79
C SER A 379 -20.64 2.81 22.66
N ASP A 380 -19.52 2.86 23.39
CA ASP A 380 -19.18 1.84 24.38
C ASP A 380 -20.15 1.87 25.59
N THR A 381 -19.93 1.00 26.59
CA THR A 381 -20.87 0.87 27.72
C THR A 381 -20.87 2.08 28.66
N ASP A 382 -19.84 2.92 28.61
CA ASP A 382 -19.74 4.20 29.33
C ASP A 382 -20.31 5.38 28.50
N GLY A 383 -20.80 5.13 27.29
CA GLY A 383 -21.36 6.13 26.39
C GLY A 383 -20.32 6.94 25.62
N GLN A 384 -19.05 6.49 25.59
CA GLN A 384 -17.98 7.15 24.84
C GLN A 384 -17.97 6.69 23.40
N GLN A 385 -17.51 7.57 22.50
CA GLN A 385 -17.29 7.19 21.11
C GLN A 385 -16.18 6.15 21.03
N THR A 386 -16.39 5.11 20.24
CA THR A 386 -15.35 4.13 19.94
C THR A 386 -14.42 4.69 18.87
N LYS A 387 -13.21 4.13 18.73
CA LYS A 387 -12.29 4.51 17.64
C LYS A 387 -12.90 4.34 16.24
N PHE A 388 -13.88 3.44 16.10
CA PHE A 388 -14.65 3.26 14.88
C PHE A 388 -15.50 4.50 14.58
N ILE A 389 -16.22 5.03 15.58
CA ILE A 389 -17.04 6.24 15.44
C ILE A 389 -16.15 7.46 15.23
N GLU A 390 -15.10 7.63 16.04
CA GLU A 390 -14.17 8.77 15.90
C GLU A 390 -13.59 8.86 14.48
N ASN A 391 -13.04 7.76 13.98
CA ASN A 391 -12.46 7.74 12.63
C ASN A 391 -13.53 7.87 11.55
N ARG A 392 -14.70 7.24 11.69
CA ARG A 392 -15.81 7.44 10.75
C ARG A 392 -16.21 8.90 10.67
N ASP A 393 -16.41 9.56 11.81
CA ASP A 393 -16.96 10.92 11.88
C ASP A 393 -15.98 11.96 11.33
N LYS A 394 -14.67 11.82 11.58
CA LYS A 394 -13.62 12.63 10.94
C LYS A 394 -13.78 12.65 9.41
N PHE A 395 -13.98 11.48 8.82
CA PHE A 395 -14.15 11.34 7.37
C PHE A 395 -15.53 11.80 6.88
N ILE A 396 -16.62 11.38 7.53
CA ILE A 396 -17.98 11.73 7.11
C ILE A 396 -18.20 13.23 7.16
N ASN A 397 -17.78 13.91 8.23
CA ASN A 397 -18.00 15.34 8.40
C ASN A 397 -17.21 16.15 7.37
N THR A 398 -15.95 15.78 7.13
CA THR A 398 -15.12 16.44 6.11
C THR A 398 -15.64 16.16 4.71
N LEU A 399 -16.05 14.91 4.43
CA LEU A 399 -16.63 14.52 3.14
C LEU A 399 -17.92 15.30 2.84
N ALA A 400 -18.78 15.53 3.83
CA ALA A 400 -19.99 16.33 3.68
C ALA A 400 -19.68 17.79 3.28
N ALA A 401 -18.56 18.35 3.76
CA ALA A 401 -18.13 19.72 3.48
C ALA A 401 -17.44 19.92 2.12
N THR A 402 -17.06 18.85 1.43
CA THR A 402 -16.35 18.94 0.15
C THR A 402 -17.16 19.62 -0.98
N ASN A 403 -16.48 20.27 -1.92
CA ASN A 403 -17.13 20.74 -3.15
C ASN A 403 -17.14 19.63 -4.22
N PRO A 404 -18.31 19.09 -4.64
CA PRO A 404 -18.36 18.05 -5.68
C PRO A 404 -17.78 18.51 -7.02
N ASP A 405 -17.75 19.83 -7.30
CA ASP A 405 -17.17 20.34 -8.53
C ASP A 405 -15.66 20.15 -8.63
N SER A 406 -14.94 20.10 -7.51
CA SER A 406 -13.52 19.75 -7.50
C SER A 406 -13.28 18.33 -8.02
N PHE A 407 -14.17 17.39 -7.69
CA PHE A 407 -14.12 16.01 -8.18
C PHE A 407 -14.61 15.86 -9.63
N LEU A 408 -15.32 16.85 -10.18
CA LEU A 408 -15.77 16.86 -11.58
C LEU A 408 -14.87 17.69 -12.49
N TYR A 409 -13.95 18.47 -11.91
CA TYR A 409 -13.12 19.44 -12.61
C TYR A 409 -12.40 18.82 -13.81
N MET A 410 -11.71 17.70 -13.59
CA MET A 410 -10.91 17.06 -14.64
C MET A 410 -11.75 16.38 -15.73
N PHE A 411 -12.98 15.99 -15.43
CA PHE A 411 -13.93 15.50 -16.44
C PHE A 411 -14.40 16.66 -17.34
N ARG A 412 -14.74 17.81 -16.76
CA ARG A 412 -15.08 19.00 -17.54
C ARG A 412 -13.90 19.48 -18.38
N ASN A 413 -12.71 19.50 -17.81
CA ASN A 413 -11.47 19.84 -18.52
C ASN A 413 -11.25 18.94 -19.74
N ALA A 414 -11.35 17.61 -19.58
CA ALA A 414 -11.21 16.68 -20.69
C ALA A 414 -12.23 16.95 -21.81
N PHE A 415 -13.50 17.18 -21.44
CA PHE A 415 -14.57 17.44 -22.40
C PHE A 415 -14.62 18.91 -22.89
N GLY A 416 -13.61 19.73 -22.57
CA GLY A 416 -13.54 21.14 -22.97
C GLY A 416 -14.70 22.00 -22.45
N GLN A 417 -15.27 21.64 -21.30
CA GLN A 417 -16.37 22.35 -20.67
C GLN A 417 -15.85 23.40 -19.68
N GLU A 418 -16.59 24.51 -19.56
CA GLU A 418 -16.32 25.54 -18.55
C GLU A 418 -16.51 24.99 -17.13
N GLN A 419 -15.69 25.50 -16.21
CA GLN A 419 -15.80 25.16 -14.79
C GLN A 419 -16.83 26.08 -14.11
N PRO A 420 -17.66 25.55 -13.20
CA PRO A 420 -18.52 26.37 -12.36
C PRO A 420 -17.71 27.38 -11.52
N GLU A 421 -18.34 28.50 -11.16
CA GLU A 421 -17.72 29.49 -10.28
C GLU A 421 -17.34 28.85 -8.92
N GLY A 422 -16.11 29.08 -8.47
CA GLY A 422 -15.58 28.52 -7.21
C GLY A 422 -15.13 27.06 -7.29
N ALA A 423 -15.15 26.42 -8.46
CA ALA A 423 -14.58 25.09 -8.62
C ALA A 423 -13.04 25.15 -8.67
N GLU A 424 -12.39 24.43 -7.76
CA GLU A 424 -10.92 24.30 -7.73
C GLU A 424 -10.50 22.86 -8.06
N PRO A 425 -9.42 22.66 -8.85
CA PRO A 425 -8.93 21.33 -9.18
C PRO A 425 -8.32 20.65 -7.95
N LEU A 426 -8.47 19.32 -7.87
CA LEU A 426 -7.74 18.50 -6.90
C LEU A 426 -6.23 18.49 -7.20
N GLY A 427 -5.41 18.39 -6.17
CA GLY A 427 -3.95 18.31 -6.25
C GLY A 427 -3.41 16.87 -6.32
N VAL A 428 -2.09 16.74 -6.16
CA VAL A 428 -1.36 15.46 -6.12
C VAL A 428 -1.59 14.66 -7.41
N TRP A 429 -2.12 13.43 -7.35
CA TRP A 429 -2.25 12.55 -8.52
C TRP A 429 -3.52 12.80 -9.35
N ASP A 430 -4.40 13.67 -8.87
CA ASP A 430 -5.58 14.17 -9.61
C ASP A 430 -5.37 15.54 -10.25
N SER A 431 -4.14 16.08 -10.15
CA SER A 431 -3.76 17.34 -10.78
C SER A 431 -3.87 17.29 -12.31
N GLN A 432 -4.00 18.47 -12.92
CA GLN A 432 -4.33 18.61 -14.34
C GLN A 432 -3.38 17.85 -15.29
N GLU A 433 -2.07 17.90 -15.06
CA GLU A 433 -1.09 17.27 -15.95
C GLU A 433 -0.84 15.79 -15.62
N THR A 434 -1.41 15.29 -14.51
CA THR A 434 -1.15 13.94 -14.05
C THR A 434 -2.02 12.93 -14.78
N LYS A 435 -1.39 11.84 -15.21
CA LYS A 435 -1.98 10.78 -16.04
C LYS A 435 -2.97 9.87 -15.30
N LEU A 436 -3.01 9.94 -13.96
CA LEU A 436 -3.94 9.18 -13.11
C LEU A 436 -5.23 9.95 -12.78
N ARG A 437 -5.37 11.21 -13.21
CA ARG A 437 -6.51 12.06 -12.88
C ARG A 437 -7.87 11.39 -13.17
N GLY A 438 -8.85 11.66 -12.32
CA GLY A 438 -10.18 11.03 -12.29
C GLY A 438 -10.30 9.87 -11.30
N HIS A 439 -9.19 9.38 -10.72
CA HIS A 439 -9.23 8.28 -9.78
C HIS A 439 -9.87 8.69 -8.43
N ALA A 440 -9.58 9.89 -7.91
CA ALA A 440 -10.23 10.40 -6.71
C ALA A 440 -11.74 10.50 -6.89
N THR A 441 -12.21 10.93 -8.06
CA THR A 441 -13.64 11.01 -8.36
C THR A 441 -14.33 9.65 -8.20
N GLY A 442 -13.72 8.58 -8.70
CA GLY A 442 -14.27 7.23 -8.54
C GLY A 442 -14.35 6.79 -7.07
N HIS A 443 -13.28 7.01 -6.30
CA HIS A 443 -13.30 6.76 -4.85
C HIS A 443 -14.34 7.61 -4.12
N TYR A 444 -14.49 8.87 -4.52
CA TYR A 444 -15.45 9.80 -3.96
C TYR A 444 -16.89 9.33 -4.19
N LEU A 445 -17.23 8.85 -5.40
CA LEU A 445 -18.55 8.27 -5.71
C LEU A 445 -18.88 7.08 -4.78
N THR A 446 -17.93 6.16 -4.59
CA THR A 446 -18.09 5.05 -3.64
C THR A 446 -18.25 5.56 -2.20
N ALA A 447 -17.43 6.53 -1.79
CA ALA A 447 -17.43 7.05 -0.42
C ALA A 447 -18.76 7.76 -0.08
N ILE A 448 -19.30 8.58 -0.99
CA ILE A 448 -20.60 9.24 -0.75
C ILE A 448 -21.77 8.25 -0.79
N ALA A 449 -21.69 7.17 -1.58
CA ALA A 449 -22.69 6.09 -1.55
C ALA A 449 -22.66 5.33 -0.22
N GLN A 450 -21.46 5.03 0.29
CA GLN A 450 -21.27 4.39 1.60
C GLN A 450 -21.69 5.31 2.75
N ALA A 451 -21.38 6.61 2.66
CA ALA A 451 -21.81 7.61 3.64
C ALA A 451 -23.34 7.72 3.67
N TYR A 452 -24.00 7.91 2.52
CA TYR A 452 -25.46 7.89 2.41
C TYR A 452 -26.10 6.66 3.08
N ALA A 453 -25.54 5.47 2.83
CA ALA A 453 -26.07 4.24 3.39
C ALA A 453 -25.78 4.08 4.90
N SER A 454 -24.69 4.65 5.41
CA SER A 454 -24.27 4.50 6.81
C SER A 454 -24.76 5.60 7.75
N THR A 455 -25.14 6.77 7.24
CA THR A 455 -25.63 7.91 8.03
C THR A 455 -27.14 7.94 8.20
N GLY A 456 -27.83 6.80 8.14
CA GLY A 456 -29.28 6.76 8.39
C GLY A 456 -29.71 7.21 9.80
N TYR A 457 -28.75 7.42 10.71
CA TYR A 457 -28.98 8.01 12.03
C TYR A 457 -29.00 9.55 12.01
N ASP A 458 -28.64 10.19 10.90
CA ASP A 458 -28.59 11.64 10.70
C ASP A 458 -29.20 11.97 9.32
N GLU A 459 -30.46 12.39 9.32
CA GLU A 459 -31.22 12.68 8.10
C GLU A 459 -30.63 13.85 7.29
N GLU A 460 -29.99 14.82 7.94
CA GLU A 460 -29.38 15.98 7.26
C GLU A 460 -28.11 15.55 6.51
N LEU A 461 -27.23 14.80 7.16
CA LEU A 461 -26.06 14.22 6.50
C LEU A 461 -26.48 13.27 5.37
N GLN A 462 -27.48 12.42 5.59
CA GLN A 462 -27.96 11.52 4.56
C GLN A 462 -28.51 12.29 3.34
N ALA A 463 -29.30 13.35 3.56
CA ALA A 463 -29.80 14.20 2.48
C ALA A 463 -28.66 14.94 1.74
N ASN A 464 -27.64 15.41 2.46
CA ASN A 464 -26.44 16.00 1.87
C ASN A 464 -25.76 15.05 0.88
N PHE A 465 -25.51 13.79 1.29
CA PHE A 465 -24.89 12.79 0.41
C PHE A 465 -25.79 12.37 -0.75
N ALA A 466 -27.10 12.28 -0.55
CA ALA A 466 -28.05 12.04 -1.63
C ALA A 466 -27.95 13.12 -2.73
N ASN A 467 -27.95 14.40 -2.33
CA ASN A 467 -27.82 15.52 -3.26
C ASN A 467 -26.48 15.51 -4.00
N LYS A 468 -25.37 15.18 -3.30
CA LYS A 468 -24.04 15.04 -3.92
C LYS A 468 -24.03 13.90 -4.94
N MET A 469 -24.59 12.73 -4.62
CA MET A 469 -24.69 11.60 -5.55
C MET A 469 -25.45 11.99 -6.83
N ASP A 470 -26.63 12.59 -6.68
CA ASP A 470 -27.45 12.98 -7.81
C ASP A 470 -26.75 14.03 -8.68
N TYR A 471 -26.09 15.02 -8.08
CA TYR A 471 -25.34 16.02 -8.81
C TYR A 471 -24.16 15.42 -9.59
N MET A 472 -23.34 14.59 -8.92
CA MET A 472 -22.20 13.92 -9.54
C MET A 472 -22.64 13.06 -10.74
N VAL A 473 -23.67 12.23 -10.54
CA VAL A 473 -24.21 11.36 -11.58
C VAL A 473 -24.79 12.17 -12.74
N GLU A 474 -25.51 13.26 -12.47
CA GLU A 474 -26.10 14.08 -13.52
C GLU A 474 -25.04 14.70 -14.43
N VAL A 475 -23.94 15.21 -13.86
CA VAL A 475 -22.84 15.79 -14.64
C VAL A 475 -22.12 14.73 -15.44
N LEU A 476 -21.73 13.61 -14.81
CA LEU A 476 -21.07 12.50 -15.51
C LEU A 476 -21.96 11.93 -16.62
N TYR A 477 -23.26 11.79 -16.37
CA TYR A 477 -24.21 11.37 -17.39
C TYR A 477 -24.25 12.34 -18.57
N LYS A 478 -24.35 13.64 -18.35
CA LYS A 478 -24.34 14.62 -19.45
C LYS A 478 -23.05 14.54 -20.29
N LEU A 479 -21.90 14.43 -19.64
CA LEU A 479 -20.61 14.29 -20.33
C LEU A 479 -20.53 12.99 -21.13
N SER A 480 -20.94 11.85 -20.55
CA SER A 480 -20.90 10.57 -21.25
C SER A 480 -21.81 10.55 -22.49
N GLN A 481 -22.93 11.28 -22.44
CA GLN A 481 -23.84 11.42 -23.57
C GLN A 481 -23.28 12.28 -24.72
N MET A 482 -22.19 13.01 -24.51
CA MET A 482 -21.53 13.79 -25.57
C MET A 482 -20.56 12.94 -26.39
N SER A 483 -19.98 11.90 -25.79
CA SER A 483 -18.94 11.10 -26.44
C SER A 483 -19.47 10.36 -27.67
N GLY A 484 -18.72 10.47 -28.78
CA GLY A 484 -19.09 9.83 -30.04
C GLY A 484 -20.35 10.41 -30.69
N LYS A 485 -20.76 11.63 -30.35
CA LYS A 485 -21.90 12.34 -30.96
C LYS A 485 -21.48 13.70 -31.52
N PRO A 486 -22.02 14.13 -32.66
CA PRO A 486 -21.61 15.38 -33.29
C PRO A 486 -22.03 16.60 -32.47
N THR A 487 -21.18 17.63 -32.43
CA THR A 487 -21.44 18.88 -31.69
C THR A 487 -22.53 19.75 -32.33
N LYS A 488 -22.83 19.52 -33.61
CA LYS A 488 -23.88 20.18 -34.39
C LYS A 488 -24.59 19.14 -35.26
N VAL A 489 -25.87 19.37 -35.55
CA VAL A 489 -26.65 18.46 -36.40
C VAL A 489 -25.96 18.28 -37.76
N GLY A 490 -25.67 17.03 -38.14
CA GLY A 490 -25.00 16.68 -39.39
C GLY A 490 -23.47 16.82 -39.39
N GLY A 491 -22.84 17.15 -38.26
CA GLY A 491 -21.38 17.21 -38.14
C GLY A 491 -20.68 15.85 -38.22
N GLU A 492 -19.42 15.86 -38.65
CA GLU A 492 -18.54 14.68 -38.60
C GLU A 492 -18.24 14.29 -37.15
N HIS A 493 -18.20 12.98 -36.90
CA HIS A 493 -17.95 12.39 -35.60
C HIS A 493 -17.57 10.91 -35.77
N GLU A 494 -16.97 10.32 -34.73
CA GLU A 494 -16.71 8.88 -34.67
C GLU A 494 -17.35 8.29 -33.41
N SER A 495 -18.33 7.41 -33.63
CA SER A 495 -19.13 6.77 -32.58
C SER A 495 -18.64 5.37 -32.24
N ASP A 496 -17.79 4.77 -33.07
CA ASP A 496 -17.19 3.46 -32.89
C ASP A 496 -15.97 3.57 -31.95
N PRO A 497 -16.03 2.97 -30.74
CA PRO A 497 -14.90 2.96 -29.80
C PRO A 497 -13.59 2.44 -30.39
N THR A 498 -13.63 1.67 -31.47
CA THR A 498 -12.45 1.04 -32.08
C THR A 498 -11.77 1.91 -33.13
N LYS A 499 -12.39 3.03 -33.53
CA LYS A 499 -11.93 3.90 -34.62
C LYS A 499 -11.56 5.31 -34.18
N VAL A 500 -11.39 5.54 -32.88
CA VAL A 500 -10.95 6.82 -32.33
C VAL A 500 -9.75 7.34 -33.14
N PRO A 501 -9.82 8.52 -33.78
CA PRO A 501 -8.72 9.08 -34.56
C PRO A 501 -7.64 9.68 -33.66
N HIS A 502 -6.46 9.95 -34.21
CA HIS A 502 -5.47 10.80 -33.55
C HIS A 502 -6.04 12.20 -33.24
N GLY A 503 -5.50 12.83 -32.20
CA GLY A 503 -5.89 14.19 -31.82
C GLY A 503 -5.66 15.21 -32.94
N PRO A 504 -6.44 16.32 -32.97
CA PRO A 504 -6.25 17.37 -33.97
C PRO A 504 -4.78 17.84 -34.05
N GLY A 505 -4.20 17.80 -35.25
CA GLY A 505 -2.80 18.21 -35.48
C GLY A 505 -1.73 17.21 -35.02
N LYS A 506 -2.12 16.03 -34.51
CA LYS A 506 -1.19 14.99 -34.06
C LYS A 506 -1.08 13.86 -35.09
N SER A 507 0.14 13.32 -35.25
CA SER A 507 0.41 12.17 -36.11
C SER A 507 0.39 10.82 -35.38
N THR A 508 0.32 10.84 -34.04
CA THR A 508 0.31 9.68 -33.14
C THR A 508 -0.59 9.97 -31.94
N TYR A 509 -0.98 8.92 -31.19
CA TYR A 509 -1.55 9.09 -29.85
C TYR A 509 -0.47 9.55 -28.88
N ASP A 510 -0.82 10.46 -27.97
CA ASP A 510 0.02 10.88 -26.86
C ASP A 510 -0.84 11.20 -25.63
N SER A 511 -0.17 11.28 -24.48
CA SER A 511 -0.78 11.54 -23.17
C SER A 511 -0.38 12.92 -22.64
N ASP A 512 -0.26 13.91 -23.54
CA ASP A 512 -0.08 15.31 -23.19
C ASP A 512 -1.39 15.87 -22.63
N LEU A 513 -1.43 16.03 -21.30
CA LEU A 513 -2.58 16.55 -20.56
C LEU A 513 -2.41 18.02 -20.17
N SER A 514 -1.38 18.70 -20.71
CA SER A 514 -1.19 20.13 -20.51
C SER A 514 -2.35 20.93 -21.12
N GLU A 515 -2.56 22.17 -20.64
CA GLU A 515 -3.64 23.03 -21.10
C GLU A 515 -3.66 23.23 -22.63
N ASN A 516 -2.48 23.33 -23.24
CA ASN A 516 -2.34 23.49 -24.69
C ASN A 516 -2.27 22.16 -25.46
N GLY A 517 -1.98 21.05 -24.76
CA GLY A 517 -1.73 19.74 -25.37
C GLY A 517 -2.95 18.84 -25.40
N ILE A 518 -3.84 18.96 -24.42
CA ILE A 518 -5.00 18.10 -24.28
C ILE A 518 -5.99 18.28 -25.44
N ARG A 519 -6.42 17.16 -26.04
CA ARG A 519 -7.51 17.15 -27.03
C ARG A 519 -8.88 17.18 -26.35
N THR A 520 -9.83 17.90 -26.93
CA THR A 520 -11.21 18.02 -26.43
C THR A 520 -12.26 17.66 -27.49
N ASP A 521 -11.87 16.91 -28.51
CA ASP A 521 -12.73 16.49 -29.62
C ASP A 521 -13.59 15.26 -29.27
N TYR A 522 -14.30 15.33 -28.14
CA TYR A 522 -15.05 14.22 -27.54
C TYR A 522 -16.07 13.54 -28.47
N TRP A 523 -16.51 14.25 -29.51
CA TRP A 523 -17.36 13.67 -30.56
C TRP A 523 -16.69 12.53 -31.34
N ASN A 524 -15.37 12.34 -31.18
CA ASN A 524 -14.59 11.28 -31.85
C ASN A 524 -14.13 10.15 -30.93
N TRP A 525 -14.51 10.14 -29.64
CA TRP A 525 -13.96 9.18 -28.66
C TRP A 525 -14.74 7.86 -28.56
N GLY A 526 -15.74 7.68 -29.43
CA GLY A 526 -16.64 6.54 -29.40
C GLY A 526 -17.75 6.68 -28.36
N LYS A 527 -18.89 6.04 -28.63
CA LYS A 527 -20.06 6.08 -27.75
C LYS A 527 -19.75 5.38 -26.42
N GLY A 528 -20.22 5.97 -25.32
CA GLY A 528 -20.12 5.39 -23.98
C GLY A 528 -18.81 5.70 -23.24
N PHE A 529 -17.83 6.32 -23.90
CA PHE A 529 -16.60 6.74 -23.24
C PHE A 529 -16.85 7.88 -22.24
N ILE A 530 -16.30 7.72 -21.05
CA ILE A 530 -16.14 8.81 -20.09
C ILE A 530 -14.91 8.52 -19.21
N SER A 531 -14.07 9.53 -19.07
CA SER A 531 -12.90 9.56 -18.20
C SER A 531 -12.53 11.03 -17.95
N ALA A 532 -11.68 11.27 -16.96
CA ALA A 532 -11.09 12.58 -16.73
C ALA A 532 -9.95 12.90 -17.71
N TYR A 533 -9.70 12.08 -18.72
CA TYR A 533 -8.75 12.34 -19.82
C TYR A 533 -9.22 11.67 -21.13
N PRO A 534 -8.69 12.09 -22.29
CA PRO A 534 -9.02 11.49 -23.59
C PRO A 534 -8.63 10.00 -23.70
N PRO A 535 -9.21 9.23 -24.64
CA PRO A 535 -9.01 7.79 -24.74
C PRO A 535 -7.57 7.34 -25.07
N ASP A 536 -6.69 8.27 -25.46
CA ASP A 536 -5.35 8.01 -25.97
C ASP A 536 -4.50 7.10 -25.06
N GLN A 537 -4.56 7.27 -23.74
CA GLN A 537 -3.81 6.40 -22.82
C GLN A 537 -4.19 4.91 -22.93
N PHE A 538 -5.46 4.60 -23.17
CA PHE A 538 -5.90 3.21 -23.38
C PHE A 538 -5.32 2.65 -24.67
N ILE A 539 -5.39 3.43 -25.75
CA ILE A 539 -4.87 3.04 -27.07
C ILE A 539 -3.35 2.89 -27.03
N MET A 540 -2.65 3.78 -26.32
CA MET A 540 -1.21 3.70 -26.12
C MET A 540 -0.82 2.43 -25.35
N LEU A 541 -1.57 2.07 -24.30
CA LEU A 541 -1.33 0.83 -23.54
C LEU A 541 -1.51 -0.42 -24.41
N GLU A 542 -2.56 -0.46 -25.24
CA GLU A 542 -2.78 -1.54 -26.22
C GLU A 542 -1.62 -1.70 -27.20
N ASN A 543 -0.83 -0.63 -27.40
CA ASN A 543 0.36 -0.58 -28.26
C ASN A 543 1.68 -0.62 -27.46
N GLY A 544 1.64 -1.03 -26.18
CA GLY A 544 2.83 -1.30 -25.37
C GLY A 544 3.46 -0.08 -24.69
N ALA A 545 2.71 1.01 -24.49
CA ALA A 545 3.20 2.15 -23.73
C ALA A 545 3.56 1.78 -22.29
N SER A 546 4.66 2.35 -21.81
CA SER A 546 5.19 2.10 -20.46
C SER A 546 4.70 3.12 -19.43
N TYR A 547 4.93 2.83 -18.15
CA TYR A 547 4.63 3.75 -17.06
C TYR A 547 5.61 4.92 -17.03
N GLY A 548 5.09 6.14 -16.83
CA GLY A 548 5.88 7.32 -16.52
C GLY A 548 5.17 8.63 -16.84
N THR A 549 5.92 9.73 -16.80
CA THR A 549 5.39 11.10 -16.86
C THR A 549 5.46 11.72 -18.26
N GLN A 550 6.19 11.12 -19.20
CA GLN A 550 6.36 11.67 -20.56
C GLN A 550 5.09 11.52 -21.42
N PRO A 551 4.88 12.36 -22.47
CA PRO A 551 3.74 12.24 -23.38
C PRO A 551 3.64 10.90 -24.13
N THR A 552 4.72 10.12 -24.19
CA THR A 552 4.75 8.78 -24.79
C THR A 552 4.49 7.65 -23.78
N GLN A 553 4.23 8.00 -22.53
CA GLN A 553 4.01 7.09 -21.40
C GLN A 553 2.59 7.24 -20.84
N VAL A 554 2.12 6.26 -20.07
CA VAL A 554 0.77 6.25 -19.49
C VAL A 554 0.82 6.00 -17.99
N TRP A 555 -0.29 6.21 -17.29
CA TRP A 555 -0.42 5.81 -15.89
C TRP A 555 -1.77 5.11 -15.64
N ALA A 556 -1.71 3.77 -15.52
CA ALA A 556 -2.80 2.90 -15.07
C ALA A 556 -4.21 3.27 -15.60
N PRO A 557 -4.43 3.38 -16.93
CA PRO A 557 -5.66 3.95 -17.44
C PRO A 557 -6.92 3.14 -17.11
N TYR A 558 -6.80 1.82 -16.94
CA TYR A 558 -7.91 0.96 -16.52
C TYR A 558 -8.16 1.00 -15.00
N TYR A 559 -7.16 1.38 -14.19
CA TYR A 559 -7.35 1.56 -12.75
C TYR A 559 -8.32 2.70 -12.44
N THR A 560 -8.19 3.82 -13.14
CA THR A 560 -9.05 5.01 -12.96
C THR A 560 -10.48 4.67 -13.40
N LEU A 561 -10.62 3.99 -14.55
CA LEU A 561 -11.90 3.54 -15.09
C LEU A 561 -12.60 2.60 -14.11
N HIS A 562 -11.85 1.69 -13.47
CA HIS A 562 -12.37 0.84 -12.41
C HIS A 562 -12.98 1.66 -11.26
N LYS A 563 -12.31 2.70 -10.75
CA LYS A 563 -12.86 3.48 -9.63
C LYS A 563 -14.16 4.15 -10.01
N ILE A 564 -14.22 4.76 -11.19
CA ILE A 564 -15.41 5.44 -11.70
C ILE A 564 -16.55 4.43 -11.86
N LEU A 565 -16.27 3.28 -12.48
CA LEU A 565 -17.27 2.23 -12.72
C LEU A 565 -17.80 1.65 -11.40
N ALA A 566 -16.91 1.33 -10.45
CA ALA A 566 -17.28 0.84 -9.12
C ALA A 566 -18.16 1.85 -8.37
N GLY A 567 -17.76 3.13 -8.35
CA GLY A 567 -18.50 4.19 -7.69
C GLY A 567 -19.89 4.45 -8.29
N LEU A 568 -20.03 4.41 -9.62
CA LEU A 568 -21.33 4.52 -10.27
C LEU A 568 -22.26 3.34 -9.92
N MET A 569 -21.72 2.12 -9.86
CA MET A 569 -22.49 0.95 -9.41
C MET A 569 -22.86 1.01 -7.94
N ASP A 570 -21.96 1.52 -7.08
CA ASP A 570 -22.24 1.72 -5.65
C ASP A 570 -23.40 2.70 -5.46
N ILE A 571 -23.40 3.84 -6.18
CA ILE A 571 -24.52 4.79 -6.16
C ILE A 571 -25.80 4.12 -6.66
N TYR A 572 -25.75 3.37 -7.76
CA TYR A 572 -26.92 2.67 -8.29
C TYR A 572 -27.53 1.70 -7.27
N GLU A 573 -26.72 0.90 -6.59
CA GLU A 573 -27.21 -0.10 -5.63
C GLU A 573 -27.85 0.53 -4.40
N VAL A 574 -27.33 1.66 -3.90
CA VAL A 574 -27.89 2.32 -2.69
C VAL A 574 -29.06 3.25 -2.97
N SER A 575 -29.15 3.81 -4.18
CA SER A 575 -30.17 4.83 -4.54
C SER A 575 -31.16 4.41 -5.62
N GLY A 576 -30.84 3.40 -6.42
CA GLY A 576 -31.57 3.03 -7.63
C GLY A 576 -31.37 3.96 -8.82
N ASN A 577 -30.43 4.92 -8.77
CA ASN A 577 -30.21 5.93 -9.81
C ASN A 577 -29.85 5.30 -11.17
N LYS A 578 -30.84 5.30 -12.09
CA LYS A 578 -30.72 4.64 -13.40
C LYS A 578 -29.73 5.31 -14.34
N LYS A 579 -29.46 6.61 -14.18
CA LYS A 579 -28.44 7.30 -14.97
C LYS A 579 -27.05 6.80 -14.60
N ALA A 580 -26.78 6.55 -13.31
CA ALA A 580 -25.51 5.96 -12.88
C ALA A 580 -25.26 4.60 -13.55
N LEU A 581 -26.29 3.74 -13.56
CA LEU A 581 -26.21 2.45 -14.26
C LEU A 581 -26.04 2.61 -15.78
N GLU A 582 -26.71 3.57 -16.42
CA GLU A 582 -26.55 3.82 -17.84
C GLU A 582 -25.11 4.24 -18.20
N VAL A 583 -24.50 5.12 -17.41
CA VAL A 583 -23.09 5.50 -17.59
C VAL A 583 -22.18 4.29 -17.40
N ALA A 584 -22.39 3.49 -16.34
CA ALA A 584 -21.63 2.27 -16.09
C ALA A 584 -21.71 1.27 -17.26
N LYS A 585 -22.90 1.07 -17.83
CA LYS A 585 -23.10 0.23 -19.04
C LYS A 585 -22.36 0.80 -20.24
N GLY A 586 -22.45 2.11 -20.48
CA GLY A 586 -21.74 2.77 -21.57
C GLY A 586 -20.22 2.57 -21.49
N MET A 587 -19.66 2.69 -20.29
CA MET A 587 -18.24 2.40 -20.03
C MET A 587 -17.91 0.93 -20.31
N GLY A 588 -18.72 0.00 -19.80
CA GLY A 588 -18.56 -1.44 -20.03
C GLY A 588 -18.62 -1.82 -21.51
N ASP A 589 -19.53 -1.21 -22.28
CA ASP A 589 -19.67 -1.40 -23.72
C ASP A 589 -18.47 -0.86 -24.50
N TRP A 590 -17.96 0.31 -24.10
CA TRP A 590 -16.75 0.89 -24.70
C TRP A 590 -15.53 -0.02 -24.47
N VAL A 591 -15.36 -0.54 -23.24
CA VAL A 591 -14.28 -1.48 -22.91
C VAL A 591 -14.44 -2.79 -23.69
N TYR A 592 -15.66 -3.34 -23.76
CA TYR A 592 -15.94 -4.56 -24.52
C TYR A 592 -15.58 -4.40 -25.99
N ALA A 593 -15.97 -3.29 -26.62
CA ALA A 593 -15.70 -3.03 -28.03
C ALA A 593 -14.19 -3.04 -28.34
N ARG A 594 -13.37 -2.47 -27.46
CA ARG A 594 -11.91 -2.41 -27.66
C ARG A 594 -11.22 -3.71 -27.30
N LEU A 595 -11.37 -4.19 -26.06
CA LEU A 595 -10.60 -5.33 -25.57
C LEU A 595 -10.94 -6.64 -26.30
N SER A 596 -12.16 -6.80 -26.83
CA SER A 596 -12.55 -8.01 -27.56
C SER A 596 -11.82 -8.19 -28.90
N LEU A 597 -11.15 -7.17 -29.41
CA LEU A 597 -10.37 -7.22 -30.65
C LEU A 597 -8.88 -7.49 -30.43
N LEU A 598 -8.41 -7.42 -29.18
CA LEU A 598 -6.99 -7.56 -28.88
C LEU A 598 -6.55 -9.03 -28.91
N PRO A 599 -5.39 -9.35 -29.50
CA PRO A 599 -4.79 -10.66 -29.37
C PRO A 599 -4.48 -11.01 -27.90
N THR A 600 -4.55 -12.29 -27.57
CA THR A 600 -4.21 -12.78 -26.21
C THR A 600 -2.82 -12.34 -25.76
N ASP A 601 -1.81 -12.37 -26.65
CA ASP A 601 -0.44 -11.94 -26.32
C ASP A 601 -0.37 -10.45 -25.95
N THR A 602 -1.21 -9.61 -26.57
CA THR A 602 -1.32 -8.19 -26.22
C THR A 602 -1.90 -8.03 -24.82
N LEU A 603 -2.99 -8.74 -24.49
CA LEU A 603 -3.58 -8.73 -23.15
C LEU A 603 -2.59 -9.22 -22.09
N ILE A 604 -1.86 -10.30 -22.37
CA ILE A 604 -0.79 -10.80 -21.49
C ILE A 604 0.26 -9.72 -21.27
N SER A 605 0.73 -9.05 -22.33
CA SER A 605 1.73 -7.98 -22.22
C SER A 605 1.22 -6.81 -21.38
N MET A 606 0.00 -6.35 -21.63
CA MET A 606 -0.64 -5.24 -20.90
C MET A 606 -0.70 -5.55 -19.40
N TRP A 607 -1.34 -6.66 -19.01
CA TRP A 607 -1.61 -6.96 -17.60
C TRP A 607 -0.35 -7.35 -16.79
N ASN A 608 0.74 -7.68 -17.47
CA ASN A 608 2.04 -7.91 -16.86
C ASN A 608 2.94 -6.66 -16.80
N SER A 609 2.51 -5.54 -17.37
CA SER A 609 3.28 -4.29 -17.34
C SER A 609 3.18 -3.63 -15.97
N TYR A 610 4.33 -3.19 -15.44
CA TYR A 610 4.40 -2.48 -14.16
C TYR A 610 3.64 -1.15 -14.26
N ILE A 611 2.61 -0.97 -13.43
CA ILE A 611 1.72 0.21 -13.28
C ILE A 611 0.97 0.67 -14.54
N ALA A 612 1.60 0.75 -15.72
CA ALA A 612 0.89 1.02 -16.97
C ALA A 612 -0.23 -0.02 -17.21
N GLY A 613 0.06 -1.28 -16.88
CA GLY A 613 -0.89 -2.39 -16.94
C GLY A 613 -1.83 -2.51 -15.76
N GLU A 614 -1.78 -1.60 -14.78
CA GLU A 614 -2.65 -1.68 -13.61
C GLU A 614 -4.10 -1.35 -14.00
N PHE A 615 -4.99 -2.31 -13.73
CA PHE A 615 -6.42 -2.19 -13.99
C PHE A 615 -7.27 -2.20 -12.70
N GLY A 616 -6.63 -2.17 -11.53
CA GLY A 616 -7.30 -2.38 -10.25
C GLY A 616 -8.20 -3.63 -10.28
N GLY A 617 -9.48 -3.47 -9.92
CA GLY A 617 -10.50 -4.51 -9.96
C GLY A 617 -11.45 -4.35 -11.15
N MET A 618 -10.98 -4.01 -12.35
CA MET A 618 -11.84 -3.99 -13.55
C MET A 618 -12.53 -5.34 -13.76
N ASN A 619 -11.83 -6.46 -13.55
CA ASN A 619 -12.42 -7.79 -13.61
C ASN A 619 -13.56 -7.98 -12.57
N GLU A 620 -13.36 -7.53 -11.33
CA GLU A 620 -14.42 -7.48 -10.31
C GLU A 620 -15.60 -6.62 -10.77
N ALA A 621 -15.33 -5.41 -11.26
CA ALA A 621 -16.36 -4.46 -11.65
C ALA A 621 -17.21 -4.98 -12.83
N MET A 622 -16.58 -5.64 -13.80
CA MET A 622 -17.29 -6.21 -14.95
C MET A 622 -18.10 -7.45 -14.58
N ALA A 623 -17.60 -8.32 -13.69
CA ALA A 623 -18.40 -9.43 -13.15
C ALA A 623 -19.60 -8.91 -12.33
N ARG A 624 -19.41 -7.84 -11.54
CA ARG A 624 -20.54 -7.19 -10.86
C ARG A 624 -21.54 -6.57 -11.83
N LEU A 625 -21.08 -5.91 -12.89
CA LEU A 625 -21.95 -5.31 -13.91
C LEU A 625 -22.78 -6.39 -14.63
N ASP A 626 -22.18 -7.55 -14.92
CA ASP A 626 -22.88 -8.73 -15.43
C ASP A 626 -24.08 -9.09 -14.54
N ARG A 627 -23.85 -9.30 -13.24
CA ARG A 627 -24.92 -9.62 -12.28
C ARG A 627 -26.00 -8.53 -12.16
N ILE A 628 -25.61 -7.26 -12.22
CA ILE A 628 -26.56 -6.14 -12.10
C ILE A 628 -27.46 -6.05 -13.34
N THR A 629 -26.95 -6.39 -14.51
CA THR A 629 -27.62 -6.15 -15.81
C THR A 629 -28.16 -7.40 -16.47
N ASP A 630 -27.72 -8.59 -16.06
CA ASP A 630 -28.01 -9.88 -16.70
C ASP A 630 -27.54 -9.90 -18.18
N GLU A 631 -26.38 -9.31 -18.46
CA GLU A 631 -25.80 -9.21 -19.81
C GLU A 631 -24.44 -9.97 -19.90
N PRO A 632 -24.43 -11.25 -20.34
CA PRO A 632 -23.28 -12.17 -20.29
C PRO A 632 -21.97 -11.66 -20.94
N ARG A 633 -22.06 -10.63 -21.79
CA ARG A 633 -20.88 -10.01 -22.39
C ARG A 633 -19.97 -9.38 -21.33
N TYR A 634 -20.50 -8.90 -20.21
CA TYR A 634 -19.67 -8.26 -19.18
C TYR A 634 -18.86 -9.27 -18.39
N LEU A 635 -19.38 -10.47 -18.12
CA LEU A 635 -18.55 -11.57 -17.60
C LEU A 635 -17.44 -11.93 -18.59
N LYS A 636 -17.71 -11.90 -19.90
CA LYS A 636 -16.65 -12.09 -20.90
C LYS A 636 -15.59 -11.00 -20.84
N VAL A 637 -15.97 -9.73 -20.64
CA VAL A 637 -15.00 -8.64 -20.43
C VAL A 637 -14.18 -8.88 -19.16
N ALA A 638 -14.80 -9.32 -18.07
CA ALA A 638 -14.09 -9.61 -16.83
C ALA A 638 -12.93 -10.60 -17.05
N GLN A 639 -13.16 -11.62 -17.89
CA GLN A 639 -12.14 -12.60 -18.28
C GLN A 639 -11.06 -12.04 -19.22
N LEU A 640 -11.34 -10.97 -19.99
CA LEU A 640 -10.30 -10.30 -20.80
C LEU A 640 -9.26 -9.57 -19.94
N PHE A 641 -9.58 -9.30 -18.68
CA PHE A 641 -8.66 -8.76 -17.67
C PHE A 641 -7.89 -9.84 -16.90
N ASP A 642 -7.99 -11.12 -17.29
CA ASP A 642 -7.21 -12.16 -16.63
C ASP A 642 -5.71 -11.89 -16.75
N ASN A 643 -5.04 -11.76 -15.60
CA ASN A 643 -3.59 -11.71 -15.55
C ASN A 643 -3.04 -13.13 -15.71
N ILE A 644 -3.11 -13.65 -16.94
CA ILE A 644 -2.85 -15.05 -17.29
C ILE A 644 -1.52 -15.54 -16.70
N LYS A 645 -0.44 -14.75 -16.79
CA LYS A 645 0.87 -15.14 -16.27
C LYS A 645 0.88 -15.29 -14.74
N MET A 646 0.20 -14.42 -14.00
CA MET A 646 0.12 -14.53 -12.54
C MET A 646 -0.88 -15.62 -12.11
N PHE A 647 -2.07 -15.62 -12.69
CA PHE A 647 -3.16 -16.53 -12.31
C PHE A 647 -2.89 -17.98 -12.73
N PHE A 648 -2.46 -18.16 -13.98
CA PHE A 648 -2.44 -19.46 -14.67
C PHE A 648 -1.06 -19.84 -15.23
N GLY A 649 -0.09 -18.92 -15.15
CA GLY A 649 1.28 -19.09 -15.65
C GLY A 649 1.42 -18.85 -17.16
N ASP A 650 0.50 -19.38 -17.95
CA ASP A 650 0.44 -19.27 -19.40
C ASP A 650 -1.00 -19.41 -19.92
N ALA A 651 -1.20 -19.19 -21.22
CA ALA A 651 -2.51 -19.26 -21.87
C ALA A 651 -3.12 -20.68 -21.87
N GLU A 652 -2.33 -21.72 -21.60
CA GLU A 652 -2.78 -23.11 -21.49
C GLU A 652 -3.09 -23.51 -20.03
N HIS A 653 -2.94 -22.57 -19.09
CA HIS A 653 -3.18 -22.74 -17.66
C HIS A 653 -2.35 -23.86 -17.01
N SER A 654 -1.09 -24.01 -17.44
CA SER A 654 -0.23 -25.11 -16.99
C SER A 654 0.36 -24.90 -15.58
N HIS A 655 0.32 -23.67 -15.06
CA HIS A 655 1.08 -23.21 -13.87
C HIS A 655 0.26 -22.14 -13.09
N GLY A 656 0.92 -21.20 -12.42
CA GLY A 656 0.36 -20.04 -11.75
C GLY A 656 -0.21 -20.30 -10.36
N LEU A 657 -0.87 -19.27 -9.82
CA LEU A 657 -1.59 -19.33 -8.56
C LEU A 657 -2.68 -20.41 -8.55
N ALA A 658 -3.32 -20.68 -9.69
CA ALA A 658 -4.31 -21.75 -9.82
C ALA A 658 -3.73 -23.12 -9.44
N LYS A 659 -2.42 -23.34 -9.67
CA LYS A 659 -1.68 -24.56 -9.33
C LYS A 659 -0.86 -24.44 -8.03
N ASN A 660 -1.17 -23.44 -7.19
CA ASN A 660 -0.49 -23.13 -5.93
C ASN A 660 1.00 -22.75 -6.10
N VAL A 661 1.40 -22.29 -7.29
CA VAL A 661 2.73 -21.70 -7.51
C VAL A 661 2.70 -20.23 -7.07
N ASP A 662 3.73 -19.79 -6.37
CA ASP A 662 3.87 -18.40 -5.94
C ASP A 662 4.45 -17.54 -7.06
N SER A 663 3.58 -17.04 -7.92
CA SER A 663 3.88 -16.25 -9.12
C SER A 663 3.81 -14.73 -8.89
N PHE A 664 3.62 -14.25 -7.66
CA PHE A 664 3.48 -12.81 -7.35
C PHE A 664 4.67 -12.21 -6.57
N ARG A 665 5.77 -12.96 -6.46
CA ARG A 665 7.03 -12.52 -5.84
C ARG A 665 7.54 -11.22 -6.44
N GLY A 666 7.83 -10.22 -5.60
CA GLY A 666 8.36 -8.95 -6.06
C GLY A 666 7.40 -8.06 -6.84
N LEU A 667 6.14 -8.48 -7.05
CA LEU A 667 5.15 -7.68 -7.75
C LEU A 667 4.61 -6.56 -6.86
N HIS A 668 4.13 -5.48 -7.49
CA HIS A 668 3.46 -4.38 -6.79
C HIS A 668 2.20 -4.87 -6.10
N ALA A 669 2.12 -4.73 -4.77
CA ALA A 669 1.09 -5.41 -4.00
C ALA A 669 -0.32 -4.94 -4.37
N ASN A 670 -0.54 -3.63 -4.31
CA ASN A 670 -1.86 -3.06 -4.55
C ASN A 670 -2.32 -3.10 -6.02
N GLN A 671 -1.39 -3.25 -6.98
CA GLN A 671 -1.74 -3.48 -8.39
C GLN A 671 -2.42 -4.85 -8.55
N HIS A 672 -1.98 -5.86 -7.79
CA HIS A 672 -2.34 -7.25 -8.02
C HIS A 672 -3.44 -7.77 -7.07
N ILE A 673 -3.53 -7.30 -5.81
CA ILE A 673 -4.56 -7.78 -4.86
C ILE A 673 -6.00 -7.55 -5.39
N PRO A 674 -6.38 -6.39 -5.97
CA PRO A 674 -7.70 -6.19 -6.56
C PRO A 674 -8.02 -7.16 -7.71
N GLN A 675 -7.01 -7.59 -8.47
CA GLN A 675 -7.19 -8.56 -9.55
C GLN A 675 -7.60 -9.92 -8.98
N ILE A 676 -7.03 -10.30 -7.84
CA ILE A 676 -7.37 -11.53 -7.11
C ILE A 676 -8.82 -11.47 -6.59
N MET A 677 -9.26 -10.31 -6.10
CA MET A 677 -10.67 -10.07 -5.79
C MET A 677 -11.58 -10.32 -6.99
N GLY A 678 -11.20 -9.81 -8.17
CA GLY A 678 -11.96 -10.05 -9.38
C GLY A 678 -11.96 -11.50 -9.84
N ALA A 679 -10.89 -12.27 -9.60
CA ALA A 679 -10.93 -13.73 -9.82
C ALA A 679 -12.02 -14.38 -8.95
N LEU A 680 -12.13 -14.03 -7.66
CA LEU A 680 -13.18 -14.56 -6.80
C LEU A 680 -14.59 -14.17 -7.27
N GLU A 681 -14.77 -12.95 -7.79
CA GLU A 681 -16.06 -12.51 -8.35
C GLU A 681 -16.39 -13.18 -9.69
N ILE A 682 -15.38 -13.46 -10.55
CA ILE A 682 -15.59 -14.30 -11.74
C ILE A 682 -15.96 -15.72 -11.32
N TYR A 683 -15.37 -16.27 -10.25
CA TYR A 683 -15.77 -17.59 -9.74
C TYR A 683 -17.23 -17.60 -9.28
N ARG A 684 -17.69 -16.54 -8.62
CA ARG A 684 -19.09 -16.40 -8.17
C ARG A 684 -20.09 -16.57 -9.30
N ASP A 685 -19.74 -16.10 -10.50
CA ASP A 685 -20.66 -16.07 -11.65
C ASP A 685 -20.42 -17.22 -12.63
N SER A 686 -19.18 -17.70 -12.74
CA SER A 686 -18.79 -18.75 -13.71
C SER A 686 -18.69 -20.15 -13.10
N GLU A 687 -18.65 -20.26 -11.77
CA GLU A 687 -18.39 -21.49 -11.00
C GLU A 687 -17.09 -22.24 -11.39
N SER A 688 -16.19 -21.58 -12.13
CA SER A 688 -14.96 -22.21 -12.63
C SER A 688 -13.91 -22.35 -11.51
N PRO A 689 -13.55 -23.58 -11.07
CA PRO A 689 -12.77 -23.81 -9.86
C PRO A 689 -11.38 -23.17 -9.83
N GLU A 690 -10.77 -22.93 -10.99
CA GLU A 690 -9.44 -22.34 -11.07
C GLU A 690 -9.39 -20.92 -10.49
N TYR A 691 -10.44 -20.12 -10.71
CA TYR A 691 -10.52 -18.76 -10.17
C TYR A 691 -10.62 -18.74 -8.63
N TYR A 692 -11.40 -19.66 -8.04
CA TYR A 692 -11.42 -19.82 -6.58
C TYR A 692 -10.04 -20.21 -6.05
N ARG A 693 -9.35 -21.14 -6.73
CA ARG A 693 -7.99 -21.57 -6.36
C ARG A 693 -6.99 -20.43 -6.47
N VAL A 694 -7.10 -19.55 -7.47
CA VAL A 694 -6.28 -18.32 -7.56
C VAL A 694 -6.46 -17.47 -6.32
N ALA A 695 -7.71 -17.15 -5.97
CA ALA A 695 -8.05 -16.30 -4.82
C ALA A 695 -7.56 -16.88 -3.50
N GLU A 696 -7.82 -18.16 -3.29
CA GLU A 696 -7.56 -18.81 -2.02
C GLU A 696 -6.07 -19.14 -1.84
N ASN A 697 -5.35 -19.60 -2.89
CA ASN A 697 -3.91 -19.82 -2.81
C ASN A 697 -3.14 -18.51 -2.60
N PHE A 698 -3.58 -17.43 -3.27
CA PHE A 698 -3.00 -16.11 -3.05
C PHE A 698 -3.15 -15.66 -1.60
N TRP A 699 -4.39 -15.68 -1.07
CA TRP A 699 -4.65 -15.25 0.31
C TRP A 699 -3.83 -16.06 1.32
N TYR A 700 -3.80 -17.39 1.15
CA TYR A 700 -3.04 -18.28 2.03
C TYR A 700 -1.55 -17.92 2.04
N LYS A 701 -0.94 -17.73 0.87
CA LYS A 701 0.49 -17.36 0.75
C LYS A 701 0.74 -15.97 1.31
N ALA A 702 -0.07 -14.97 0.95
CA ALA A 702 0.08 -13.59 1.41
C ALA A 702 0.08 -13.50 2.95
N LYS A 703 -0.94 -14.09 3.60
CA LYS A 703 -1.08 -14.14 5.06
C LYS A 703 0.09 -14.87 5.75
N HIS A 704 0.62 -15.93 5.14
CA HIS A 704 1.59 -16.79 5.81
C HIS A 704 3.06 -16.50 5.51
N ASP A 705 3.36 -15.88 4.38
CA ASP A 705 4.72 -15.74 3.85
C ASP A 705 5.10 -14.27 3.55
N TYR A 706 4.16 -13.33 3.62
CA TYR A 706 4.38 -11.91 3.30
C TYR A 706 3.85 -10.92 4.36
N MET A 707 3.07 -11.40 5.33
CA MET A 707 2.36 -10.56 6.29
C MET A 707 3.25 -10.10 7.45
N TYR A 708 3.26 -8.79 7.71
CA TYR A 708 3.76 -8.18 8.95
C TYR A 708 2.71 -8.26 10.07
N SER A 709 3.11 -8.14 11.34
CA SER A 709 2.22 -8.27 12.51
C SER A 709 0.99 -7.34 12.51
N ILE A 710 1.03 -6.22 11.79
CA ILE A 710 -0.14 -5.31 11.65
C ILE A 710 -1.21 -5.84 10.67
N GLY A 711 -0.91 -6.88 9.90
CA GLY A 711 -1.77 -7.45 8.85
C GLY A 711 -1.41 -7.04 7.42
N GLY A 712 -0.56 -6.03 7.23
CA GLY A 712 -0.10 -5.59 5.91
C GLY A 712 0.93 -6.54 5.28
N VAL A 713 1.12 -6.44 3.96
CA VAL A 713 1.85 -7.43 3.13
C VAL A 713 2.90 -6.84 2.19
N ALA A 714 3.10 -5.52 2.21
CA ALA A 714 4.02 -4.79 1.34
C ALA A 714 5.15 -4.18 2.17
N GLY A 715 6.33 -3.98 1.58
CA GLY A 715 7.45 -3.32 2.25
C GLY A 715 8.81 -3.84 1.82
N ALA A 716 8.95 -4.23 0.55
CA ALA A 716 10.15 -4.89 0.08
C ALA A 716 11.35 -3.95 -0.02
N ARG A 717 12.46 -4.37 0.59
CA ARG A 717 13.81 -3.91 0.19
C ARG A 717 14.29 -4.65 -1.04
N ASN A 718 13.85 -5.89 -1.23
CA ASN A 718 14.19 -6.68 -2.40
C ASN A 718 12.90 -7.27 -3.00
N PRO A 719 12.45 -6.79 -4.18
CA PRO A 719 13.03 -5.68 -4.95
C PRO A 719 12.96 -4.34 -4.20
N THR A 720 13.74 -3.35 -4.61
CA THR A 720 13.80 -2.02 -4.00
C THR A 720 12.52 -1.22 -4.29
N ASN A 721 11.42 -1.58 -3.65
CA ASN A 721 10.14 -0.87 -3.70
C ASN A 721 9.29 -1.22 -2.48
N ALA A 722 8.98 -0.21 -1.66
CA ALA A 722 8.13 -0.34 -0.48
C ALA A 722 6.71 -0.85 -0.81
N GLU A 723 6.22 -0.62 -2.03
CA GLU A 723 4.88 -1.03 -2.47
C GLU A 723 4.83 -2.48 -2.98
N CYS A 724 5.98 -3.15 -3.09
CA CYS A 724 6.05 -4.52 -3.58
C CYS A 724 5.98 -5.56 -2.44
N PHE A 725 5.52 -6.74 -2.81
CA PHE A 725 5.82 -7.98 -2.08
C PHE A 725 7.33 -8.23 -2.09
N ILE A 726 7.85 -8.93 -1.07
CA ILE A 726 9.24 -9.38 -1.08
C ILE A 726 9.49 -10.39 -2.22
N GLY A 727 10.71 -10.41 -2.76
CA GLY A 727 11.09 -11.31 -3.86
C GLY A 727 11.28 -12.76 -3.42
N GLN A 728 11.48 -13.01 -2.12
CA GLN A 728 11.65 -14.33 -1.54
C GLN A 728 10.60 -14.55 -0.43
N PRO A 729 9.65 -15.49 -0.58
CA PRO A 729 8.60 -15.71 0.40
C PRO A 729 9.18 -16.12 1.77
N ALA A 730 8.49 -15.75 2.84
CA ALA A 730 8.83 -16.09 4.22
C ALA A 730 10.21 -15.60 4.68
N THR A 731 10.66 -14.45 4.15
CA THR A 731 11.95 -13.83 4.50
C THR A 731 11.80 -12.32 4.77
N LEU A 732 10.83 -11.93 5.60
CA LEU A 732 10.54 -10.52 5.89
C LEU A 732 11.72 -9.81 6.57
N TYR A 733 12.46 -10.48 7.45
CA TYR A 733 13.64 -9.88 8.06
C TYR A 733 14.73 -9.61 7.01
N GLU A 734 14.99 -10.58 6.13
CA GLU A 734 16.02 -10.45 5.08
C GLU A 734 15.62 -9.47 3.97
N ASN A 735 14.38 -9.54 3.47
CA ASN A 735 13.95 -8.88 2.23
C ASN A 735 12.86 -7.80 2.43
N GLY A 736 12.23 -7.71 3.60
CA GLY A 736 11.18 -6.74 3.95
C GLY A 736 11.70 -5.45 4.57
N PHE A 737 10.94 -4.78 5.45
CA PHE A 737 11.31 -3.60 6.24
C PHE A 737 12.08 -2.49 5.47
N SER A 738 11.54 -2.08 4.31
CA SER A 738 12.14 -1.04 3.45
C SER A 738 12.18 0.35 4.07
N ALA A 739 13.34 1.01 4.13
CA ALA A 739 13.45 2.34 4.73
C ALA A 739 12.53 3.40 4.07
N GLY A 740 12.20 3.25 2.78
CA GLY A 740 11.28 4.13 2.04
C GLY A 740 9.78 3.94 2.34
N GLY A 741 9.45 3.17 3.38
CA GLY A 741 8.09 2.87 3.81
C GLY A 741 7.80 1.38 3.86
N GLN A 742 6.80 0.99 4.65
CA GLN A 742 6.22 -0.35 4.61
C GLN A 742 4.70 -0.26 4.62
N ASN A 743 4.07 -1.36 4.21
CA ASN A 743 2.64 -1.59 4.37
C ASN A 743 1.79 -0.43 3.85
N GLU A 744 1.74 -0.31 2.52
CA GLU A 744 0.76 0.56 1.85
C GLU A 744 -0.66 0.24 2.36
N THR A 745 -1.39 1.27 2.81
CA THR A 745 -2.71 1.08 3.41
C THR A 745 -3.72 0.46 2.43
N CYS A 746 -3.66 0.82 1.13
CA CYS A 746 -4.51 0.21 0.09
C CYS A 746 -4.37 -1.32 0.01
N ALA A 747 -3.16 -1.85 0.17
CA ALA A 747 -2.92 -3.28 0.09
C ALA A 747 -3.67 -4.02 1.22
N THR A 748 -3.71 -3.44 2.41
CA THR A 748 -4.47 -4.02 3.53
C THR A 748 -5.96 -3.87 3.34
N TYR A 749 -6.43 -2.71 2.86
CA TYR A 749 -7.83 -2.52 2.47
C TYR A 749 -8.32 -3.62 1.51
N ASN A 750 -7.57 -3.88 0.44
CA ASN A 750 -7.93 -4.89 -0.55
C ASN A 750 -7.77 -6.32 -0.02
N MET A 751 -6.80 -6.58 0.87
CA MET A 751 -6.70 -7.87 1.56
C MET A 751 -7.88 -8.11 2.48
N LEU A 752 -8.38 -7.10 3.21
CA LEU A 752 -9.59 -7.21 4.02
C LEU A 752 -10.82 -7.48 3.14
N LYS A 753 -10.92 -6.81 1.99
CA LYS A 753 -11.95 -7.07 0.98
C LYS A 753 -11.91 -8.52 0.48
N LEU A 754 -10.73 -9.05 0.16
CA LEU A 754 -10.53 -10.46 -0.21
C LEU A 754 -10.92 -11.42 0.89
N THR A 755 -10.45 -11.14 2.09
CA THR A 755 -10.69 -11.97 3.27
C THR A 755 -12.17 -12.12 3.57
N LYS A 756 -12.93 -11.01 3.60
CA LYS A 756 -14.37 -11.08 3.86
C LYS A 756 -15.13 -11.80 2.76
N ASN A 757 -14.74 -11.62 1.50
CA ASN A 757 -15.44 -12.27 0.38
C ASN A 757 -15.13 -13.78 0.32
N LEU A 758 -13.89 -14.21 0.58
CA LEU A 758 -13.58 -15.63 0.75
C LEU A 758 -14.42 -16.28 1.85
N PHE A 759 -14.65 -15.56 2.95
CA PHE A 759 -15.48 -16.03 4.06
C PHE A 759 -16.96 -16.22 3.67
N LEU A 760 -17.46 -15.53 2.64
CA LEU A 760 -18.82 -15.77 2.13
C LEU A 760 -18.98 -17.16 1.50
N PHE A 761 -17.89 -17.76 1.02
CA PHE A 761 -17.86 -19.12 0.47
C PHE A 761 -17.48 -20.15 1.53
N ASP A 762 -16.40 -19.91 2.27
CA ASP A 762 -15.84 -20.84 3.24
C ASP A 762 -15.59 -20.18 4.60
N GLN A 763 -16.39 -20.54 5.60
CA GLN A 763 -16.46 -19.87 6.90
C GLN A 763 -15.32 -20.27 7.85
N ARG A 764 -14.07 -20.14 7.39
CA ARG A 764 -12.87 -20.38 8.21
C ARG A 764 -12.61 -19.22 9.15
N THR A 765 -12.40 -19.52 10.43
CA THR A 765 -12.11 -18.51 11.46
C THR A 765 -10.85 -17.70 11.16
N GLU A 766 -9.82 -18.32 10.56
CA GLU A 766 -8.56 -17.64 10.21
C GLU A 766 -8.74 -16.44 9.26
N LEU A 767 -9.81 -16.42 8.47
CA LEU A 767 -10.16 -15.29 7.63
C LEU A 767 -10.59 -14.12 8.53
N MET A 768 -11.51 -14.34 9.46
CA MET A 768 -11.98 -13.28 10.35
C MET A 768 -10.96 -12.90 11.43
N ASP A 769 -10.02 -13.78 11.78
CA ASP A 769 -8.87 -13.44 12.62
C ASP A 769 -7.89 -12.51 11.87
N TYR A 770 -7.63 -12.75 10.58
CA TYR A 770 -6.88 -11.81 9.74
C TYR A 770 -7.64 -10.48 9.57
N TYR A 771 -8.96 -10.55 9.41
CA TYR A 771 -9.79 -9.34 9.25
C TYR A 771 -9.70 -8.45 10.50
N GLU A 772 -9.87 -9.03 11.70
CA GLU A 772 -9.70 -8.34 12.98
C GLU A 772 -8.28 -7.75 13.10
N ARG A 773 -7.25 -8.52 12.75
CA ARG A 773 -5.85 -8.07 12.80
C ARG A 773 -5.62 -6.81 11.96
N GLY A 774 -5.96 -6.87 10.67
CA GLY A 774 -5.73 -5.77 9.74
C GLY A 774 -6.60 -4.54 10.03
N LEU A 775 -7.83 -4.76 10.51
CA LEU A 775 -8.74 -3.68 10.89
C LEU A 775 -8.20 -2.88 12.09
N TYR A 776 -7.96 -3.55 13.22
CA TYR A 776 -7.54 -2.87 14.45
C TYR A 776 -6.13 -2.32 14.37
N ASN A 777 -5.20 -3.06 13.76
CA ASN A 777 -3.76 -2.76 13.87
C ASN A 777 -3.19 -2.03 12.65
N HIS A 778 -3.93 -1.92 11.55
CA HIS A 778 -3.50 -1.15 10.39
C HIS A 778 -4.54 -0.11 9.98
N ILE A 779 -5.78 -0.50 9.64
CA ILE A 779 -6.78 0.45 9.14
C ILE A 779 -7.10 1.53 10.18
N LEU A 780 -7.43 1.16 11.42
CA LEU A 780 -7.68 2.15 12.47
C LEU A 780 -6.42 2.98 12.83
N ALA A 781 -5.23 2.37 12.73
CA ALA A 781 -3.97 3.04 13.00
C ALA A 781 -3.52 3.99 11.88
N SER A 782 -4.12 3.89 10.70
CA SER A 782 -3.77 4.69 9.52
C SER A 782 -4.39 6.09 9.50
N VAL A 783 -5.25 6.42 10.47
CA VAL A 783 -5.96 7.72 10.57
C VAL A 783 -5.31 8.60 11.63
N ALA A 784 -5.20 9.91 11.35
CA ALA A 784 -4.65 10.90 12.26
C ALA A 784 -5.50 11.09 13.53
N GLU A 785 -4.91 11.72 14.55
CA GLU A 785 -5.56 11.95 15.84
C GLU A 785 -6.78 12.85 15.73
N ASP A 786 -6.66 13.98 15.02
CA ASP A 786 -7.67 15.05 15.06
C ASP A 786 -8.33 15.35 13.71
N SER A 787 -7.94 14.66 12.63
CA SER A 787 -8.40 14.96 11.26
C SER A 787 -8.57 13.68 10.44
N PRO A 788 -9.22 13.72 9.26
CA PRO A 788 -9.29 12.56 8.37
C PRO A 788 -7.98 12.32 7.60
N ALA A 789 -6.90 13.06 7.92
CA ALA A 789 -5.60 12.79 7.33
C ALA A 789 -5.18 11.34 7.58
N ASN A 790 -4.56 10.72 6.58
CA ASN A 790 -4.26 9.29 6.64
C ASN A 790 -2.86 8.97 6.13
N THR A 791 -2.35 7.80 6.53
CA THR A 791 -1.05 7.29 6.08
C THR A 791 -1.14 6.72 4.68
N TYR A 792 -0.06 6.88 3.91
CA TYR A 792 0.18 6.07 2.70
C TYR A 792 0.90 4.76 3.08
N HIS A 793 2.08 4.89 3.69
CA HIS A 793 2.85 3.79 4.28
C HIS A 793 2.76 3.87 5.81
N VAL A 794 2.61 2.72 6.46
CA VAL A 794 2.69 2.59 7.91
C VAL A 794 4.06 2.03 8.29
N PRO A 795 4.97 2.86 8.84
CA PRO A 795 6.33 2.44 9.11
C PRO A 795 6.40 1.52 10.33
N LEU A 796 7.23 0.47 10.24
CA LEU A 796 7.36 -0.58 11.26
C LEU A 796 8.79 -0.76 11.78
N ARG A 797 9.72 0.10 11.37
CA ARG A 797 11.11 0.06 11.84
C ARG A 797 11.20 0.62 13.27
N PRO A 798 12.32 0.39 13.98
CA PRO A 798 12.52 0.95 15.32
C PRO A 798 12.37 2.47 15.30
N GLY A 799 11.75 3.03 16.34
CA GLY A 799 11.66 4.47 16.52
C GLY A 799 11.08 5.24 15.32
N SER A 800 10.16 4.65 14.55
CA SER A 800 9.55 5.30 13.39
C SER A 800 8.38 6.21 13.79
N VAL A 801 7.96 7.10 12.89
CA VAL A 801 6.81 8.01 13.07
C VAL A 801 5.83 7.86 11.91
N LYS A 802 4.52 7.77 12.21
CA LYS A 802 3.49 7.73 11.17
C LYS A 802 3.33 9.11 10.54
N ARG A 803 3.13 9.14 9.22
CA ARG A 803 2.90 10.38 8.48
C ARG A 803 1.49 10.43 7.95
N PHE A 804 0.79 11.52 8.25
CA PHE A 804 -0.59 11.73 7.85
C PHE A 804 -0.67 12.91 6.88
N GLY A 805 -1.40 12.74 5.78
CA GLY A 805 -1.64 13.79 4.80
C GLY A 805 -3.10 13.84 4.35
N ASN A 806 -3.46 14.89 3.62
CA ASN A 806 -4.80 15.12 3.05
C ASN A 806 -5.92 15.33 4.10
N ALA A 807 -5.68 16.19 5.10
CA ALA A 807 -6.68 16.53 6.12
C ALA A 807 -7.95 17.18 5.53
N ASP A 808 -7.80 17.96 4.45
CA ASP A 808 -8.90 18.73 3.85
C ASP A 808 -9.53 18.06 2.61
N MET A 809 -9.09 16.85 2.25
CA MET A 809 -9.55 16.12 1.06
C MET A 809 -9.39 16.91 -0.27
N THR A 810 -8.28 17.62 -0.41
CA THR A 810 -7.98 18.47 -1.58
C THR A 810 -6.95 17.87 -2.55
N GLY A 811 -6.27 16.79 -2.18
CA GLY A 811 -5.27 16.14 -3.03
C GLY A 811 -5.17 14.64 -2.74
N PHE A 812 -5.14 13.83 -3.80
CA PHE A 812 -5.35 12.39 -3.64
C PHE A 812 -4.18 11.56 -4.15
N THR A 813 -3.76 10.63 -3.30
CA THR A 813 -3.09 9.39 -3.68
C THR A 813 -4.09 8.23 -3.70
N CYS A 814 -3.66 7.03 -4.12
CA CYS A 814 -4.48 5.81 -3.98
C CYS A 814 -4.92 5.55 -2.53
N CYS A 815 -4.03 5.78 -1.54
CA CYS A 815 -4.31 5.53 -0.12
C CYS A 815 -5.33 6.51 0.45
N ASN A 816 -5.34 7.76 -0.01
CA ASN A 816 -6.38 8.71 0.39
C ASN A 816 -7.76 8.26 -0.10
N GLY A 817 -7.84 7.75 -1.34
CA GLY A 817 -9.07 7.17 -1.88
C GLY A 817 -9.58 5.96 -1.09
N THR A 818 -8.70 5.02 -0.73
CA THR A 818 -9.10 3.82 0.05
C THR A 818 -9.37 4.11 1.52
N ALA A 819 -8.70 5.11 2.13
CA ALA A 819 -8.97 5.53 3.49
C ALA A 819 -10.41 6.08 3.63
N LEU A 820 -10.85 6.89 2.65
CA LEU A 820 -12.24 7.32 2.54
C LEU A 820 -13.21 6.15 2.52
N GLU A 821 -13.00 5.19 1.62
CA GLU A 821 -13.86 4.02 1.52
C GLU A 821 -13.80 3.10 2.74
N SER A 822 -12.70 3.11 3.51
CA SER A 822 -12.57 2.27 4.70
C SER A 822 -13.37 2.86 5.85
N SER A 823 -13.20 4.15 6.11
CA SER A 823 -13.76 4.86 7.25
C SER A 823 -15.28 5.04 7.16
N THR A 824 -15.87 5.02 5.96
CA THR A 824 -17.32 5.12 5.76
C THR A 824 -18.07 3.78 5.88
N LYS A 825 -17.37 2.66 6.15
CA LYS A 825 -17.99 1.32 6.19
C LYS A 825 -17.47 0.36 7.26
N LEU A 826 -16.86 0.87 8.32
CA LEU A 826 -16.20 0.06 9.35
C LEU A 826 -17.11 -1.01 10.01
N GLN A 827 -18.43 -0.86 9.93
CA GLN A 827 -19.42 -1.82 10.44
C GLN A 827 -19.68 -3.04 9.54
N ASN A 828 -19.24 -3.02 8.27
CA ASN A 828 -19.77 -3.90 7.22
C ASN A 828 -19.45 -5.39 7.39
N SER A 829 -18.57 -5.75 8.32
CA SER A 829 -18.12 -7.12 8.56
C SER A 829 -18.37 -7.58 9.99
N ILE A 830 -19.11 -6.81 10.79
CA ILE A 830 -19.48 -7.21 12.17
C ILE A 830 -20.37 -8.45 12.14
N TYR A 831 -21.38 -8.45 11.26
CA TYR A 831 -22.35 -9.53 11.14
C TYR A 831 -22.49 -9.99 9.69
N PHE A 832 -22.68 -11.29 9.48
CA PHE A 832 -23.17 -11.87 8.21
C PHE A 832 -24.34 -12.81 8.47
N LYS A 833 -25.12 -13.09 7.43
CA LYS A 833 -26.21 -14.06 7.47
C LYS A 833 -26.03 -15.12 6.39
N ASN A 834 -26.65 -16.27 6.54
CA ASN A 834 -26.78 -17.18 5.42
C ASN A 834 -27.94 -16.76 4.48
N LYS A 835 -27.90 -17.26 3.25
CA LYS A 835 -28.85 -16.89 2.18
C LYS A 835 -30.33 -17.16 2.52
N ASP A 836 -30.62 -18.22 3.27
CA ASP A 836 -31.99 -18.56 3.69
C ASP A 836 -32.41 -17.86 4.99
N ASN A 837 -31.58 -16.96 5.50
CA ASN A 837 -31.73 -16.27 6.77
C ASN A 837 -31.81 -17.20 8.00
N SER A 838 -31.50 -18.50 7.94
CA SER A 838 -31.59 -19.41 9.10
C SER A 838 -30.44 -19.27 10.11
N ALA A 839 -29.36 -18.57 9.79
CA ALA A 839 -28.19 -18.40 10.63
C ALA A 839 -27.59 -16.99 10.57
N LEU A 840 -27.06 -16.54 11.71
CA LEU A 840 -26.30 -15.31 11.88
C LEU A 840 -24.88 -15.65 12.30
N TYR A 841 -23.90 -14.93 11.76
CA TYR A 841 -22.50 -14.97 12.14
C TYR A 841 -22.12 -13.65 12.80
N VAL A 842 -21.59 -13.72 14.02
CA VAL A 842 -20.98 -12.59 14.74
C VAL A 842 -19.47 -12.72 14.60
N ASN A 843 -18.89 -11.88 13.75
CA ASN A 843 -17.48 -11.94 13.40
C ASN A 843 -16.64 -10.98 14.23
N LEU A 844 -17.10 -9.75 14.44
CA LEU A 844 -16.37 -8.72 15.19
C LEU A 844 -17.14 -8.35 16.46
N PHE A 845 -16.39 -8.05 17.52
CA PHE A 845 -16.93 -7.61 18.79
C PHE A 845 -16.79 -6.10 18.88
N VAL A 846 -17.82 -5.40 18.42
CA VAL A 846 -17.86 -3.93 18.32
C VAL A 846 -19.23 -3.49 18.82
N PRO A 847 -19.33 -2.41 19.61
CA PRO A 847 -20.63 -1.88 20.03
C PRO A 847 -21.46 -1.50 18.82
N SER A 848 -22.60 -2.17 18.63
CA SER A 848 -23.40 -2.01 17.42
C SER A 848 -24.80 -2.56 17.57
N THR A 849 -25.72 -2.01 16.78
CA THR A 849 -27.08 -2.52 16.62
C THR A 849 -27.29 -3.01 15.18
N LEU A 850 -27.65 -4.28 15.04
CA LEU A 850 -28.10 -4.89 13.78
C LEU A 850 -29.62 -4.88 13.70
N GLU A 851 -30.16 -4.36 12.61
CA GLU A 851 -31.57 -4.44 12.21
C GLU A 851 -31.75 -5.55 11.15
N TRP A 852 -32.14 -6.75 11.58
CA TRP A 852 -32.36 -7.90 10.70
C TRP A 852 -33.81 -7.94 10.21
N THR A 853 -34.10 -7.10 9.22
CA THR A 853 -35.45 -6.85 8.69
C THR A 853 -36.17 -8.13 8.22
N GLU A 854 -35.48 -9.05 7.55
CA GLU A 854 -36.06 -10.30 7.04
C GLU A 854 -36.59 -11.22 8.13
N LYS A 855 -36.07 -11.07 9.37
CA LYS A 855 -36.51 -11.81 10.54
C LYS A 855 -37.39 -10.99 11.49
N ASN A 856 -37.52 -9.68 11.27
CA ASN A 856 -38.10 -8.74 12.24
C ASN A 856 -37.44 -8.87 13.63
N ILE A 857 -36.11 -8.94 13.64
CA ILE A 857 -35.28 -9.07 14.84
C ILE A 857 -34.22 -7.97 14.81
N ALA A 858 -33.94 -7.36 15.96
CA ALA A 858 -32.76 -6.53 16.14
C ALA A 858 -31.81 -7.17 17.16
N ILE A 859 -30.51 -6.96 16.98
CA ILE A 859 -29.47 -7.48 17.88
C ILE A 859 -28.60 -6.31 18.31
N GLU A 860 -28.62 -6.01 19.60
CA GLU A 860 -27.78 -4.98 20.20
C GLU A 860 -26.56 -5.66 20.84
N GLN A 861 -25.37 -5.26 20.42
CA GLN A 861 -24.10 -5.70 20.98
C GLN A 861 -23.54 -4.60 21.90
N LYS A 862 -23.44 -4.89 23.19
CA LYS A 862 -22.85 -4.02 24.21
C LYS A 862 -21.50 -4.55 24.66
N THR A 863 -20.46 -3.74 24.54
CA THR A 863 -19.09 -4.14 24.90
C THR A 863 -18.20 -2.91 25.03
N ASP A 864 -17.09 -3.03 25.75
CA ASP A 864 -15.98 -2.06 25.68
C ASP A 864 -14.78 -2.65 24.92
N PHE A 865 -14.98 -3.76 24.19
CA PHE A 865 -13.93 -4.39 23.39
C PHE A 865 -13.33 -3.37 22.41
N PRO A 866 -11.98 -3.28 22.30
CA PRO A 866 -10.99 -4.19 22.87
C PRO A 866 -10.38 -3.72 24.20
N LYS A 867 -11.00 -2.79 24.96
CA LYS A 867 -10.59 -2.44 26.33
C LYS A 867 -11.15 -3.40 27.39
N ALA A 868 -12.13 -4.23 27.01
CA ALA A 868 -12.69 -5.30 27.81
C ALA A 868 -12.67 -6.64 27.09
N ASP A 869 -12.66 -7.73 27.85
CA ASP A 869 -12.56 -9.11 27.38
C ASP A 869 -13.94 -9.78 27.18
N ASN A 870 -15.03 -9.00 27.24
CA ASN A 870 -16.40 -9.50 27.20
C ASN A 870 -17.28 -8.71 26.22
N THR A 871 -18.32 -9.37 25.69
CA THR A 871 -19.37 -8.76 24.88
C THR A 871 -20.73 -9.34 25.24
N GLN A 872 -21.77 -8.52 25.16
CA GLN A 872 -23.15 -8.93 25.44
C GLN A 872 -24.00 -8.71 24.18
N LEU A 873 -24.72 -9.75 23.75
CA LEU A 873 -25.68 -9.69 22.65
C LEU A 873 -27.10 -9.73 23.23
N ILE A 874 -27.92 -8.74 22.91
CA ILE A 874 -29.30 -8.61 23.37
C ILE A 874 -30.22 -8.78 22.17
N ILE A 875 -31.09 -9.78 22.22
CA ILE A 875 -32.06 -10.06 21.16
C ILE A 875 -33.32 -9.22 21.39
N LYS A 876 -33.74 -8.47 20.37
CA LYS A 876 -35.02 -7.76 20.32
C LYS A 876 -35.89 -8.40 19.24
N GLY A 877 -37.09 -8.86 19.61
CA GLY A 877 -37.95 -9.69 18.75
C GLY A 877 -37.87 -11.19 19.06
N GLU A 878 -38.60 -12.00 18.30
CA GLU A 878 -38.72 -13.45 18.53
C GLU A 878 -38.50 -14.22 17.22
N GLY A 879 -37.72 -15.29 17.26
CA GLY A 879 -37.53 -16.15 16.09
C GLY A 879 -36.53 -17.28 16.30
N LYS A 880 -36.51 -18.22 15.35
CA LYS A 880 -35.54 -19.32 15.34
C LYS A 880 -34.40 -19.00 14.37
N PHE A 881 -33.17 -19.10 14.86
CA PHE A 881 -31.95 -19.05 14.05
C PHE A 881 -30.75 -19.59 14.81
N ASP A 882 -29.75 -20.01 14.06
CA ASP A 882 -28.44 -20.38 14.59
C ASP A 882 -27.59 -19.13 14.78
N LEU A 883 -27.10 -18.91 16.00
CA LEU A 883 -26.16 -17.85 16.31
C LEU A 883 -24.74 -18.42 16.35
N ASN A 884 -23.95 -18.13 15.32
CA ASN A 884 -22.55 -18.53 15.20
C ASN A 884 -21.66 -17.39 15.71
N ILE A 885 -20.97 -17.60 16.83
CA ILE A 885 -20.09 -16.62 17.44
C ILE A 885 -18.65 -17.05 17.18
N ARG A 886 -17.82 -16.14 16.64
CA ARG A 886 -16.40 -16.41 16.41
C ARG A 886 -15.72 -16.73 17.75
N VAL A 887 -14.87 -17.77 17.76
CA VAL A 887 -13.94 -18.08 18.84
C VAL A 887 -12.53 -17.73 18.33
N PRO A 888 -12.00 -16.54 18.62
CA PRO A 888 -10.74 -16.07 18.03
C PRO A 888 -9.57 -16.99 18.36
N GLN A 889 -8.59 -17.08 17.46
CA GLN A 889 -7.39 -17.91 17.71
C GLN A 889 -6.61 -17.50 18.97
N TRP A 890 -6.62 -16.20 19.32
CA TRP A 890 -5.91 -15.69 20.50
C TRP A 890 -6.61 -16.04 21.83
N ALA A 891 -7.87 -16.47 21.82
CA ALA A 891 -8.70 -16.71 23.02
C ALA A 891 -8.36 -18.05 23.74
N THR A 892 -7.09 -18.34 23.98
CA THR A 892 -6.65 -19.64 24.51
C THR A 892 -6.80 -19.79 26.03
N LYS A 893 -7.18 -18.72 26.75
CA LYS A 893 -7.51 -18.78 28.18
C LYS A 893 -8.93 -19.27 28.47
N GLY A 894 -9.77 -19.39 27.43
CA GLY A 894 -11.13 -19.88 27.53
C GLY A 894 -12.11 -19.02 26.74
N PHE A 895 -13.28 -19.58 26.49
CA PHE A 895 -14.41 -18.90 25.85
C PHE A 895 -15.67 -19.29 26.62
N TYR A 896 -16.20 -18.34 27.39
CA TYR A 896 -17.28 -18.59 28.33
C TYR A 896 -18.56 -17.93 27.84
N VAL A 897 -19.67 -18.68 27.84
CA VAL A 897 -20.97 -18.16 27.41
C VAL A 897 -22.05 -18.42 28.43
N LYS A 898 -22.84 -17.38 28.70
CA LYS A 898 -24.09 -17.47 29.45
C LYS A 898 -25.25 -17.02 28.58
N VAL A 899 -26.39 -17.67 28.73
CA VAL A 899 -27.66 -17.24 28.13
C VAL A 899 -28.64 -17.00 29.27
N ASN A 900 -29.14 -15.77 29.39
CA ASN A 900 -30.00 -15.33 30.50
C ASN A 900 -29.40 -15.67 31.87
N GLY A 901 -28.11 -15.38 32.05
CA GLY A 901 -27.34 -15.65 33.26
C GLY A 901 -26.96 -17.12 33.51
N LYS A 902 -27.40 -18.07 32.67
CA LYS A 902 -27.10 -19.51 32.81
C LYS A 902 -25.94 -19.90 31.92
N GLU A 903 -24.89 -20.48 32.52
CA GLU A 903 -23.75 -21.02 31.77
C GLU A 903 -24.16 -22.08 30.76
N GLN A 904 -23.64 -21.96 29.54
CA GLN A 904 -23.84 -22.95 28.49
C GLN A 904 -22.65 -23.91 28.44
N LYS A 905 -22.94 -25.21 28.41
CA LYS A 905 -21.92 -26.23 28.16
C LYS A 905 -21.72 -26.35 26.64
N ILE A 906 -20.72 -25.65 26.14
CA ILE A 906 -20.42 -25.54 24.72
C ILE A 906 -18.99 -26.00 24.44
N LYS A 907 -18.79 -26.59 23.25
CA LYS A 907 -17.45 -26.86 22.74
C LYS A 907 -16.98 -25.61 21.99
N ALA A 908 -16.07 -24.85 22.58
CA ALA A 908 -15.48 -23.67 21.97
C ALA A 908 -13.95 -23.85 21.93
N GLU A 909 -13.42 -24.13 20.73
CA GLU A 909 -11.98 -24.29 20.50
C GLU A 909 -11.43 -23.01 19.85
N PRO A 910 -10.27 -22.47 20.27
CA PRO A 910 -9.66 -21.32 19.60
C PRO A 910 -9.50 -21.56 18.09
N GLY A 911 -9.86 -20.58 17.26
CA GLY A 911 -9.82 -20.74 15.80
C GLY A 911 -11.05 -21.48 15.24
N SER A 912 -12.21 -21.39 15.90
CA SER A 912 -13.46 -22.01 15.44
C SER A 912 -14.65 -21.04 15.49
N TYR A 913 -15.83 -21.49 15.05
CA TYR A 913 -17.10 -20.84 15.38
C TYR A 913 -17.88 -21.77 16.31
N MET A 914 -18.52 -21.18 17.29
CA MET A 914 -19.42 -21.90 18.19
C MET A 914 -20.86 -21.48 17.91
N THR A 915 -21.75 -22.47 17.86
CA THR A 915 -23.14 -22.29 17.43
C THR A 915 -24.12 -22.48 18.59
N LEU A 916 -25.02 -21.52 18.76
CA LEU A 916 -26.21 -21.64 19.62
C LEU A 916 -27.45 -21.82 18.74
N ASN A 917 -27.99 -23.03 18.67
CA ASN A 917 -29.22 -23.36 17.95
C ASN A 917 -30.43 -23.24 18.89
N ARG A 918 -31.20 -22.16 18.79
CA ARG A 918 -32.31 -21.87 19.70
C ARG A 918 -33.46 -21.14 19.01
N LYS A 919 -34.62 -21.18 19.66
CA LYS A 919 -35.66 -20.17 19.47
C LYS A 919 -35.40 -19.06 20.47
N TRP A 920 -35.11 -17.87 19.96
CA TRP A 920 -34.83 -16.67 20.73
C TRP A 920 -36.11 -15.89 21.01
N ASN A 921 -36.21 -15.33 22.20
CA ASN A 921 -37.30 -14.47 22.63
C ASN A 921 -36.79 -13.04 22.84
N ASN A 922 -37.72 -12.11 22.82
CA ASN A 922 -37.42 -10.71 23.05
C ASN A 922 -36.84 -10.51 24.46
N GLY A 923 -35.68 -9.87 24.54
CA GLY A 923 -34.93 -9.64 25.77
C GLY A 923 -34.01 -10.78 26.17
N ASP A 924 -33.84 -11.84 25.35
CA ASP A 924 -32.80 -12.84 25.59
C ASP A 924 -31.41 -12.17 25.54
N VAL A 925 -30.57 -12.49 26.51
CA VAL A 925 -29.22 -11.93 26.66
C VAL A 925 -28.18 -13.05 26.58
N ILE A 926 -27.18 -12.86 25.72
CA ILE A 926 -26.03 -13.75 25.56
C ILE A 926 -24.78 -13.00 26.02
N ASP A 927 -24.21 -13.42 27.15
CA ASP A 927 -22.94 -12.91 27.65
C ASP A 927 -21.81 -13.80 27.15
N VAL A 928 -20.79 -13.20 26.53
CA VAL A 928 -19.58 -13.88 26.05
C VAL A 928 -18.37 -13.27 26.73
N GLN A 929 -17.48 -14.10 27.28
CA GLN A 929 -16.21 -13.67 27.86
C GLN A 929 -15.04 -14.48 27.27
N MET A 930 -13.98 -13.77 26.88
CA MET A 930 -12.79 -14.26 26.20
C MET A 930 -11.54 -13.66 26.85
N PRO A 931 -11.04 -14.22 27.98
CA PRO A 931 -9.98 -13.57 28.74
C PRO A 931 -8.73 -13.29 27.91
N PHE A 932 -8.29 -12.03 27.91
CA PHE A 932 -7.11 -11.60 27.19
C PHE A 932 -5.84 -12.11 27.87
N GLN A 933 -4.82 -12.31 27.06
CA GLN A 933 -3.46 -12.63 27.49
C GLN A 933 -2.48 -11.94 26.58
N PHE A 934 -1.27 -11.73 27.10
CA PHE A 934 -0.14 -11.35 26.26
C PHE A 934 0.25 -12.51 25.35
N HIS A 935 0.66 -12.20 24.12
CA HIS A 935 1.31 -13.13 23.20
C HIS A 935 2.27 -12.37 22.27
N LEU A 936 3.24 -13.10 21.71
CA LEU A 936 4.23 -12.56 20.79
C LEU A 936 3.93 -13.03 19.37
N ASP A 937 4.18 -12.17 18.39
CA ASP A 937 4.13 -12.49 16.97
C ASP A 937 5.51 -12.27 16.32
N PRO A 938 6.35 -13.32 16.24
CA PRO A 938 7.71 -13.22 15.72
C PRO A 938 7.77 -13.03 14.20
N VAL A 939 8.78 -12.30 13.73
CA VAL A 939 9.15 -12.27 12.32
C VAL A 939 9.59 -13.67 11.88
N MET A 940 9.00 -14.13 10.77
CA MET A 940 9.02 -15.54 10.38
C MET A 940 10.42 -16.15 10.16
N ASP A 941 11.41 -15.33 9.78
CA ASP A 941 12.80 -15.71 9.57
C ASP A 941 13.76 -15.18 10.66
N GLN A 942 13.28 -14.44 11.65
CA GLN A 942 14.08 -13.93 12.78
C GLN A 942 13.23 -13.83 14.07
N GLN A 943 13.28 -14.88 14.90
CA GLN A 943 12.26 -15.10 15.96
C GLN A 943 12.35 -14.18 17.19
N ASN A 944 13.53 -13.63 17.53
CA ASN A 944 13.63 -12.63 18.61
C ASN A 944 13.02 -11.30 18.20
N ILE A 945 12.96 -10.98 16.91
CA ILE A 945 12.28 -9.77 16.43
C ILE A 945 10.79 -10.05 16.41
N ALA A 946 10.08 -9.60 17.44
CA ALA A 946 8.68 -9.95 17.65
C ALA A 946 7.84 -8.75 18.12
N SER A 947 6.58 -8.75 17.72
CA SER A 947 5.58 -7.79 18.18
C SER A 947 4.83 -8.32 19.40
N LEU A 948 4.36 -7.45 20.28
CA LEU A 948 3.63 -7.80 21.50
C LEU A 948 2.14 -7.51 21.33
N PHE A 949 1.30 -8.48 21.67
CA PHE A 949 -0.15 -8.35 21.62
C PHE A 949 -0.77 -8.57 23.00
N TYR A 950 -1.89 -7.91 23.26
CA TYR A 950 -2.81 -8.23 24.36
C TYR A 950 -4.20 -8.51 23.77
N GLY A 951 -4.61 -9.78 23.76
CA GLY A 951 -5.76 -10.20 22.96
C GLY A 951 -5.52 -9.93 21.46
N PRO A 952 -6.43 -9.21 20.75
CA PRO A 952 -6.24 -8.85 19.34
C PRO A 952 -5.40 -7.59 19.11
N VAL A 953 -5.10 -6.83 20.17
CA VAL A 953 -4.51 -5.49 20.08
C VAL A 953 -2.99 -5.57 20.06
N LEU A 954 -2.38 -5.03 19.01
CA LEU A 954 -0.95 -4.79 18.93
C LEU A 954 -0.56 -3.64 19.84
N LEU A 955 0.36 -3.91 20.76
CA LEU A 955 0.98 -2.95 21.64
C LEU A 955 2.35 -2.54 21.08
N VAL A 956 2.59 -1.24 21.00
CA VAL A 956 3.86 -0.69 20.46
C VAL A 956 4.56 0.14 21.53
N ALA A 957 5.89 0.01 21.59
CA ALA A 957 6.70 0.80 22.50
C ALA A 957 6.64 2.27 22.09
N GLN A 958 6.39 3.16 23.05
CA GLN A 958 6.46 4.60 22.86
C GLN A 958 7.93 5.02 22.97
N GLU A 959 8.49 5.53 21.90
CA GLU A 959 9.90 5.89 21.82
C GLU A 959 10.07 7.39 22.04
N PRO A 960 10.94 7.82 22.96
CA PRO A 960 11.19 9.24 23.16
C PRO A 960 12.10 9.83 22.06
N GLU A 961 12.87 8.99 21.38
CA GLU A 961 13.98 9.38 20.50
C GLU A 961 14.09 8.44 19.28
N PRO A 962 14.64 8.91 18.15
CA PRO A 962 14.97 8.07 16.99
C PRO A 962 15.83 6.86 17.34
N ARG A 963 15.69 5.75 16.60
CA ARG A 963 16.48 4.52 16.82
C ARG A 963 16.86 3.81 15.53
N ASN A 964 18.03 3.19 15.54
CA ASN A 964 18.49 2.26 14.51
C ASN A 964 18.61 0.81 15.00
N ASP A 965 18.48 0.58 16.30
CA ASP A 965 18.45 -0.74 16.92
C ASP A 965 17.03 -1.11 17.35
N TRP A 966 16.71 -2.40 17.27
CA TRP A 966 15.45 -2.93 17.80
C TRP A 966 15.44 -2.79 19.32
N ARG A 967 14.36 -2.24 19.87
CA ARG A 967 14.21 -2.10 21.31
C ARG A 967 14.30 -3.45 21.98
N LYS A 968 15.28 -3.61 22.88
CA LYS A 968 15.45 -4.82 23.67
C LYS A 968 14.44 -4.87 24.80
N ILE A 969 13.81 -6.03 24.99
CA ILE A 969 12.98 -6.32 26.15
C ILE A 969 13.26 -7.73 26.64
N THR A 970 13.11 -7.94 27.94
CA THR A 970 13.21 -9.27 28.55
C THR A 970 11.86 -9.69 29.11
N LEU A 971 11.40 -10.89 28.77
CA LEU A 971 10.13 -11.45 29.23
C LEU A 971 10.34 -12.83 29.85
N ASN A 972 9.40 -13.27 30.68
CA ASN A 972 9.47 -14.60 31.27
C ASN A 972 8.99 -15.70 30.29
N ALA A 973 9.80 -16.72 30.06
CA ALA A 973 9.51 -17.79 29.09
C ALA A 973 8.26 -18.63 29.42
N LYS A 974 7.89 -18.73 30.70
CA LYS A 974 6.73 -19.53 31.17
C LYS A 974 5.44 -18.72 31.22
N ASN A 975 5.55 -17.42 31.45
CA ASN A 975 4.42 -16.49 31.48
C ASN A 975 4.89 -15.08 31.10
N ILE A 976 4.86 -14.77 29.82
CA ILE A 976 5.32 -13.48 29.27
C ILE A 976 4.66 -12.26 29.95
N GLY A 977 3.42 -12.37 30.43
CA GLY A 977 2.72 -11.29 31.13
C GLY A 977 3.17 -11.05 32.57
N SER A 978 3.98 -11.93 33.17
CA SER A 978 4.36 -11.83 34.59
C SER A 978 5.33 -10.69 34.93
N THR A 979 5.99 -10.14 33.90
CA THR A 979 6.97 -9.04 34.01
C THR A 979 6.43 -7.73 33.42
N ILE A 980 5.21 -7.74 32.89
CA ILE A 980 4.57 -6.59 32.27
C ILE A 980 3.66 -5.94 33.31
N GLU A 981 3.91 -4.67 33.60
CA GLU A 981 3.09 -3.86 34.51
C GLU A 981 2.08 -3.03 33.72
N GLY A 982 1.00 -2.56 34.34
CA GLY A 982 0.05 -1.64 33.71
C GLY A 982 -1.42 -1.94 33.98
N ASN A 983 -2.28 -1.32 33.20
CA ASN A 983 -3.73 -1.38 33.36
C ASN A 983 -4.42 -1.90 32.09
N PRO A 984 -4.95 -3.14 32.11
CA PRO A 984 -5.70 -3.71 31.00
C PRO A 984 -6.88 -2.86 30.50
N LYS A 985 -7.54 -2.10 31.38
CA LYS A 985 -8.70 -1.27 31.00
C LYS A 985 -8.33 -0.07 30.15
N THR A 986 -7.09 0.42 30.27
CA THR A 986 -6.59 1.52 29.44
C THR A 986 -5.70 1.02 28.31
N LEU A 987 -5.43 -0.30 28.26
CA LEU A 987 -4.47 -0.94 27.35
C LEU A 987 -3.07 -0.29 27.41
N GLU A 988 -2.72 0.29 28.56
CA GLU A 988 -1.44 0.94 28.77
C GLU A 988 -0.59 0.10 29.72
N PHE A 989 0.58 -0.30 29.22
CA PHE A 989 1.50 -1.20 29.90
C PHE A 989 2.90 -0.61 29.98
N THR A 990 3.74 -1.15 30.85
CA THR A 990 5.13 -0.74 31.01
C THR A 990 6.04 -1.97 31.08
N ILE A 991 7.13 -1.91 30.32
CA ILE A 991 8.19 -2.92 30.29
C ILE A 991 9.51 -2.16 30.34
N ASP A 992 10.36 -2.46 31.33
CA ASP A 992 11.66 -1.81 31.52
C ASP A 992 11.59 -0.26 31.52
N GLY A 993 10.52 0.28 32.11
CA GLY A 993 10.28 1.74 32.19
C GLY A 993 9.76 2.39 30.90
N VAL A 994 9.50 1.61 29.85
CA VAL A 994 8.95 2.09 28.57
C VAL A 994 7.47 1.79 28.49
N VAL A 995 6.69 2.78 28.07
CA VAL A 995 5.24 2.65 27.90
C VAL A 995 4.90 1.92 26.61
N PHE A 996 3.93 1.02 26.66
CA PHE A 996 3.36 0.31 25.52
C PHE A 996 1.87 0.63 25.42
N LYS A 997 1.41 1.03 24.23
CA LYS A 997 0.01 1.41 23.95
C LYS A 997 -0.50 0.78 22.66
N PRO A 998 -1.82 0.72 22.43
CA PRO A 998 -2.38 0.26 21.17
C PRO A 998 -1.82 1.05 19.99
N PHE A 999 -1.48 0.37 18.89
CA PHE A 999 -0.90 1.06 17.74
C PHE A 999 -1.85 2.09 17.10
N TYR A 1000 -3.17 1.85 17.20
CA TYR A 1000 -4.20 2.78 16.73
C TYR A 1000 -4.39 4.03 17.61
N GLU A 1001 -3.77 4.08 18.80
CA GLU A 1001 -3.70 5.26 19.68
C GLU A 1001 -2.28 5.84 19.77
N THR A 1002 -1.37 5.40 18.89
CA THR A 1002 0.02 5.88 18.89
C THR A 1002 0.22 6.85 17.74
N TYR A 1003 0.50 8.12 18.03
CA TYR A 1003 0.72 9.16 17.01
C TYR A 1003 2.16 9.64 16.95
N GLY A 1004 2.88 9.56 18.08
CA GLY A 1004 4.30 9.83 18.17
C GLY A 1004 5.18 8.67 17.69
N ARG A 1005 6.45 8.78 18.07
CA ARG A 1005 7.49 7.83 17.71
C ARG A 1005 7.30 6.48 18.41
N HIS A 1006 7.53 5.39 17.68
CA HIS A 1006 7.21 4.06 18.17
C HIS A 1006 8.10 2.95 17.61
N SER A 1007 8.14 1.83 18.32
CA SER A 1007 8.69 0.56 17.83
C SER A 1007 7.60 -0.52 17.85
N VAL A 1008 7.31 -1.08 16.67
CA VAL A 1008 6.31 -2.15 16.50
C VAL A 1008 6.88 -3.53 16.88
N TYR A 1009 8.12 -3.79 16.48
CA TYR A 1009 8.84 -5.01 16.82
C TYR A 1009 9.96 -4.69 17.81
N MET A 1010 10.24 -5.66 18.66
CA MET A 1010 11.25 -5.60 19.71
C MET A 1010 12.24 -6.75 19.53
N ASP A 1011 13.47 -6.58 20.02
CA ASP A 1011 14.43 -7.66 20.20
C ASP A 1011 14.18 -8.34 21.55
N VAL A 1012 13.42 -9.43 21.52
CA VAL A 1012 12.90 -10.10 22.71
C VAL A 1012 13.83 -11.20 23.19
N THR A 1013 14.21 -11.13 24.47
CA THR A 1013 14.88 -12.22 25.19
C THR A 1013 13.91 -12.88 26.17
N LEU A 1014 14.03 -14.20 26.35
CA LEU A 1014 13.23 -14.96 27.30
C LEU A 1014 14.09 -15.51 28.44
N GLU A 1015 13.66 -15.32 29.69
CA GLU A 1015 14.30 -15.86 30.90
C GLU A 1015 13.46 -16.94 31.62
#